data_AF-A0AAQ3DMV5-F1
#
_entry.id   AF-A0AAQ3DMV5-F1
#
_cell.length_a   1.000
_cell.length_b   1.000
_cell.length_c   1.000
_cell.angle_alpha   90.00
_cell.angle_beta   90.00
_cell.angle_gamma   90.00
#
_symmetry.space_group_name_H-M   'P 1'
#
loop_
_entity.id
_entity.type
_entity.pdbx_description
1 polymer ?
#
loop_
_entity_poly.entity_id
_entity_poly.type
_entity_poly.pdbx_seq_one_letter_code
_entity_poly.pdbx_strand_id
1 'polypeptide(L)'
;MKKLVALLATVSVLSAAGFSYVGYKNIHNKNVSINTHKNEVKKIEEQLKSINDDINTKENNLKTLLLENENNLISSKEKVTKLKKQRDDLIRKDSEQKQRISKLTADLTNLEREFKIKEDQVNKSKDELKKLKDSKKDKNKYLDQLNDELTNTRAELENKLNQFTTTNDQIKSLKEELNQLNKTKQQKEEQLNNLKTKNNQDLLFLSSKLVFKTNQSKQLERQLAELKDKNTLLTQEKNQIEAQISKKTTDLNSKKQELDSVSKQTNTIKQQLDQKTNELTSLNQQITNLENQIQSVTEQINRLKQEKDTDANKVRTEISNIDQQISQLENKLNETNTQIDQLNQQIQELKNQKETSVSDNKELDEKIKEKNNEIQKLEQEKQAYLISIKSNKNQKTSLESKLEAIKKQNKQKQQIINQLEQELDKLNKTLKRLTVLKIDQEGTIKDLEKSSKDKEKLITSLQTTIESLQNNLNTLTTQAALIKQNLASKQQEIEKKKVELSTLNSEKQQLEKEFKTLNSEFSELNYESKNLTHQIEEINAQILVKSKYIEDKEASLKRLEATIEEQKRTISNLNETIKELTRQNNERQLIIEAKEEEINELESDIDFLDSKIITFRRQIKIETKKSKELATKKQKIDSSYSGIEISIKNLKTIINNTKKGFSDLVDQIKVIKAEIKDYEIKINQWLKYNESGKKFSEYFEQLKKYETTINQKLQGIKTKLEDLKNYKVSLENTVREIDKQITDLIS
;
A
#
# COMPACT_ATOMS: atom_id res chain seq x y z
N MET A 1 -109.43 -1.57 -43.45
CA MET A 1 -110.89 -1.36 -43.29
C MET A 1 -111.18 0.11 -43.36
N LYS A 2 -111.81 0.56 -44.45
CA LYS A 2 -112.53 1.83 -44.48
C LYS A 2 -113.51 1.86 -43.30
N LYS A 3 -113.54 3.02 -42.62
CA LYS A 3 -114.73 3.76 -42.15
C LYS A 3 -115.62 3.10 -41.09
N LEU A 4 -116.06 3.94 -40.14
CA LEU A 4 -117.49 4.29 -39.99
C LEU A 4 -117.52 5.57 -39.14
N VAL A 5 -117.56 6.75 -39.75
CA VAL A 5 -118.80 7.51 -40.03
C VAL A 5 -118.67 8.07 -41.46
N ALA A 6 -119.37 7.48 -42.42
CA ALA A 6 -120.71 7.86 -42.88
C ALA A 6 -120.74 9.22 -43.61
N LEU A 7 -120.47 9.15 -44.91
CA LEU A 7 -121.05 10.04 -45.91
C LEU A 7 -120.91 9.35 -47.26
N LEU A 8 -122.05 8.94 -47.81
CA LEU A 8 -122.37 8.70 -49.23
C LEU A 8 -123.90 8.64 -49.28
N ALA A 9 -124.58 9.73 -49.66
CA ALA A 9 -124.81 10.20 -51.03
C ALA A 9 -126.10 9.60 -51.62
N THR A 10 -127.15 10.43 -51.57
CA THR A 10 -128.13 10.71 -52.63
C THR A 10 -128.20 9.80 -53.86
N VAL A 11 -129.40 9.22 -54.01
CA VAL A 11 -130.25 9.12 -55.24
C VAL A 11 -129.67 8.27 -56.37
N SER A 12 -130.30 7.16 -56.78
CA SER A 12 -131.33 7.08 -57.85
C SER A 12 -131.24 5.65 -58.43
N VAL A 13 -132.21 4.95 -59.04
CA VAL A 13 -133.28 5.32 -59.97
C VAL A 13 -134.29 4.16 -59.96
N LEU A 14 -135.55 4.48 -60.26
CA LEU A 14 -136.57 3.56 -60.75
C LEU A 14 -136.02 2.45 -61.70
N SER A 15 -136.38 1.20 -61.41
CA SER A 15 -136.73 0.21 -62.43
C SER A 15 -138.25 0.19 -62.44
N ALA A 16 -138.89 0.65 -63.52
CA ALA A 16 -139.30 -0.15 -64.66
C ALA A 16 -140.83 -0.04 -64.77
N ALA A 17 -141.30 0.86 -65.63
CA ALA A 17 -142.65 0.79 -66.17
C ALA A 17 -142.69 -0.39 -67.16
N GLY A 18 -143.59 -1.34 -66.92
CA GLY A 18 -143.82 -2.51 -67.76
C GLY A 18 -145.13 -3.17 -67.36
N PHE A 19 -146.25 -2.63 -67.85
CA PHE A 19 -147.56 -3.27 -67.76
C PHE A 19 -147.80 -4.09 -69.04
N SER A 20 -148.21 -5.34 -68.90
CA SER A 20 -149.23 -5.93 -69.79
C SER A 20 -149.93 -7.12 -69.15
N TYR A 21 -151.20 -6.88 -68.80
CA TYR A 21 -152.30 -7.84 -68.89
C TYR A 21 -153.24 -7.34 -70.01
N VAL A 22 -153.96 -8.29 -70.58
CA VAL A 22 -154.67 -8.31 -71.87
C VAL A 22 -155.98 -7.49 -71.90
N GLY A 23 -156.31 -6.94 -73.07
CA GLY A 23 -157.63 -6.41 -73.45
C GLY A 23 -157.71 -5.93 -74.90
N TYR A 24 -158.30 -6.77 -75.77
CA TYR A 24 -158.55 -6.62 -77.22
C TYR A 24 -159.23 -5.32 -77.68
N LYS A 25 -158.82 -4.73 -78.83
CA LYS A 25 -159.63 -4.67 -80.07
C LYS A 25 -158.99 -3.90 -81.25
N ASN A 26 -159.13 -4.52 -82.41
CA ASN A 26 -159.42 -4.02 -83.77
C ASN A 26 -158.56 -2.91 -84.40
N ILE A 27 -157.79 -3.28 -85.44
CA ILE A 27 -158.17 -3.26 -86.87
C ILE A 27 -158.46 -1.83 -87.37
N HIS A 28 -157.46 -1.22 -88.01
CA HIS A 28 -157.57 -0.74 -89.39
C HIS A 28 -156.16 -0.47 -89.94
N ASN A 29 -155.66 -1.28 -90.88
CA ASN A 29 -155.82 -1.07 -92.33
C ASN A 29 -154.88 0.09 -92.77
N LYS A 30 -153.66 -0.17 -93.24
CA LYS A 30 -153.31 -0.49 -94.64
C LYS A 30 -151.84 -0.96 -94.69
N ASN A 31 -151.55 -2.16 -95.18
CA ASN A 31 -151.26 -2.53 -96.57
C ASN A 31 -149.92 -2.02 -97.12
N VAL A 32 -149.12 -2.98 -97.62
CA VAL A 32 -147.89 -2.85 -98.42
C VAL A 32 -146.58 -2.62 -97.63
N SER A 33 -146.08 -3.65 -96.93
CA SER A 33 -144.70 -4.17 -97.11
C SER A 33 -144.47 -5.38 -96.17
N ILE A 34 -144.40 -6.59 -96.73
CA ILE A 34 -144.43 -7.88 -96.03
C ILE A 34 -142.99 -8.37 -95.78
N ASN A 35 -142.54 -8.51 -94.50
CA ASN A 35 -141.66 -9.60 -94.00
C ASN A 35 -141.11 -9.54 -92.54
N THR A 36 -141.50 -8.63 -91.64
CA THR A 36 -140.68 -8.37 -90.42
C THR A 36 -141.09 -8.98 -89.06
N HIS A 37 -142.28 -9.57 -88.83
CA HIS A 37 -142.81 -9.63 -87.44
C HIS A 37 -142.92 -11.01 -86.73
N LYS A 38 -142.27 -12.10 -87.19
CA LYS A 38 -142.30 -13.43 -86.51
C LYS A 38 -141.15 -13.68 -85.51
N ASN A 39 -140.12 -12.82 -85.47
CA ASN A 39 -138.91 -13.02 -84.65
C ASN A 39 -138.88 -12.24 -83.33
N GLU A 40 -139.77 -11.27 -83.12
CA GLU A 40 -139.65 -10.37 -81.96
C GLU A 40 -140.35 -10.90 -80.69
N VAL A 41 -141.44 -11.65 -80.83
CA VAL A 41 -142.23 -12.09 -79.66
C VAL A 41 -141.55 -13.21 -78.87
N LYS A 42 -140.86 -14.15 -79.55
CA LYS A 42 -140.12 -15.25 -78.89
C LYS A 42 -138.90 -14.76 -78.10
N LYS A 43 -138.41 -13.55 -78.42
CA LYS A 43 -137.24 -12.93 -77.79
C LYS A 43 -137.56 -12.30 -76.42
N ILE A 44 -138.82 -11.92 -76.20
CA ILE A 44 -139.27 -11.20 -74.99
C ILE A 44 -139.52 -12.19 -73.84
N GLU A 45 -140.03 -13.40 -74.10
CA GLU A 45 -140.25 -14.43 -73.08
C GLU A 45 -138.94 -14.99 -72.47
N GLU A 46 -137.88 -15.13 -73.27
CA GLU A 46 -136.56 -15.57 -72.77
C GLU A 46 -135.89 -14.49 -71.89
N GLN A 47 -136.11 -13.21 -72.18
CA GLN A 47 -135.53 -12.11 -71.41
C GLN A 47 -136.13 -11.97 -70.01
N LEU A 48 -137.45 -12.16 -69.86
CA LEU A 48 -138.12 -12.02 -68.56
C LEU A 48 -137.72 -13.11 -67.56
N LYS A 49 -137.52 -14.35 -68.02
CA LYS A 49 -137.07 -15.45 -67.15
C LYS A 49 -135.62 -15.27 -66.68
N SER A 50 -134.75 -14.76 -67.56
CA SER A 50 -133.36 -14.47 -67.24
C SER A 50 -133.20 -13.37 -66.17
N ILE A 51 -134.09 -12.37 -66.15
CA ILE A 51 -133.99 -11.25 -65.21
C ILE A 51 -134.37 -11.69 -63.79
N ASN A 52 -135.34 -12.58 -63.64
CA ASN A 52 -135.80 -13.03 -62.31
C ASN A 52 -134.78 -13.95 -61.61
N ASP A 53 -134.11 -14.83 -62.35
CA ASP A 53 -133.05 -15.69 -61.79
C ASP A 53 -131.82 -14.87 -61.35
N ASP A 54 -131.54 -13.75 -62.02
CA ASP A 54 -130.43 -12.86 -61.69
C ASP A 54 -130.69 -12.06 -60.39
N ILE A 55 -131.95 -11.72 -60.10
CA ILE A 55 -132.35 -11.04 -58.85
C ILE A 55 -132.13 -11.96 -57.65
N ASN A 56 -132.62 -13.20 -57.70
CA ASN A 56 -132.46 -14.18 -56.60
C ASN A 56 -130.98 -14.51 -56.31
N THR A 57 -130.16 -14.54 -57.36
CA THR A 57 -128.72 -14.79 -57.23
C THR A 57 -128.01 -13.62 -56.54
N LYS A 58 -128.40 -12.37 -56.85
CA LYS A 58 -127.82 -11.17 -56.24
C LYS A 58 -128.22 -11.00 -54.77
N GLU A 59 -129.44 -11.36 -54.39
CA GLU A 59 -129.90 -11.24 -53.00
C GLU A 59 -129.17 -12.23 -52.06
N ASN A 60 -128.98 -13.47 -52.49
CA ASN A 60 -128.22 -14.46 -51.71
C ASN A 60 -126.74 -14.10 -51.56
N ASN A 61 -126.12 -13.53 -52.60
CA ASN A 61 -124.75 -13.03 -52.49
C ASN A 61 -124.60 -11.87 -51.50
N LEU A 62 -125.63 -11.02 -51.36
CA LEU A 62 -125.59 -9.89 -50.43
C LEU A 62 -125.63 -10.34 -48.96
N LYS A 63 -126.40 -11.40 -48.63
CA LYS A 63 -126.42 -11.98 -47.28
C LYS A 63 -125.09 -12.61 -46.89
N THR A 64 -124.43 -13.33 -47.80
CA THR A 64 -123.13 -13.98 -47.52
C THR A 64 -122.03 -12.95 -47.23
N LEU A 65 -122.00 -11.83 -47.97
CA LEU A 65 -121.02 -10.75 -47.78
C LEU A 65 -121.16 -10.02 -46.42
N LEU A 66 -122.39 -9.91 -45.89
CA LEU A 66 -122.63 -9.24 -44.61
C LEU A 66 -122.10 -10.05 -43.41
N LEU A 67 -122.31 -11.37 -43.40
CA LEU A 67 -121.79 -12.27 -42.36
C LEU A 67 -120.26 -12.40 -42.38
N GLU A 68 -119.65 -12.33 -43.57
CA GLU A 68 -118.19 -12.40 -43.72
C GLU A 68 -117.49 -11.13 -43.17
N ASN A 69 -118.11 -9.96 -43.31
CA ASN A 69 -117.56 -8.71 -42.78
C ASN A 69 -117.58 -8.63 -41.25
N GLU A 70 -118.62 -9.17 -40.60
CA GLU A 70 -118.75 -9.13 -39.15
C GLU A 70 -117.70 -10.04 -38.46
N ASN A 71 -117.47 -11.24 -39.00
CA ASN A 71 -116.44 -12.15 -38.52
C ASN A 71 -115.01 -11.60 -38.71
N ASN A 72 -114.76 -10.90 -39.82
CA ASN A 72 -113.47 -10.25 -40.07
C ASN A 72 -113.16 -9.11 -39.09
N LEU A 73 -114.19 -8.41 -38.58
CA LEU A 73 -114.03 -7.34 -37.60
C LEU A 73 -113.63 -7.88 -36.21
N ILE A 74 -114.24 -8.99 -35.77
CA ILE A 74 -113.93 -9.64 -34.49
C ILE A 74 -112.49 -10.20 -34.50
N SER A 75 -112.11 -10.92 -35.56
CA SER A 75 -110.74 -11.44 -35.75
C SER A 75 -109.69 -10.32 -35.70
N SER A 76 -109.98 -9.16 -36.31
CA SER A 76 -109.08 -8.02 -36.32
C SER A 76 -108.90 -7.39 -34.94
N LYS A 77 -109.96 -7.33 -34.11
CA LYS A 77 -109.88 -6.82 -32.73
C LYS A 77 -108.99 -7.70 -31.85
N GLU A 78 -109.14 -9.03 -31.90
CA GLU A 78 -108.29 -9.95 -31.13
C GLU A 78 -106.81 -9.85 -31.52
N LYS A 79 -106.53 -9.68 -32.81
CA LYS A 79 -105.16 -9.51 -33.32
C LYS A 79 -104.50 -8.23 -32.76
N VAL A 80 -105.26 -7.14 -32.66
CA VAL A 80 -104.77 -5.88 -32.07
C VAL A 80 -104.47 -6.04 -30.57
N THR A 81 -105.28 -6.78 -29.82
CA THR A 81 -105.03 -7.03 -28.39
C THR A 81 -103.77 -7.88 -28.16
N LYS A 82 -103.54 -8.91 -28.99
CA LYS A 82 -102.29 -9.69 -28.97
C LYS A 82 -101.06 -8.84 -29.27
N LEU A 83 -101.14 -7.97 -30.29
CA LEU A 83 -100.03 -7.09 -30.67
C LEU A 83 -99.67 -6.07 -29.58
N LYS A 84 -100.65 -5.53 -28.85
CA LYS A 84 -100.38 -4.63 -27.71
C LYS A 84 -99.63 -5.35 -26.58
N LYS A 85 -100.03 -6.58 -26.24
CA LYS A 85 -99.32 -7.37 -25.23
C LYS A 85 -97.87 -7.68 -25.64
N GLN A 86 -97.66 -8.03 -26.91
CA GLN A 86 -96.31 -8.25 -27.45
C GLN A 86 -95.43 -6.98 -27.41
N ARG A 87 -95.99 -5.82 -27.71
CA ARG A 87 -95.29 -4.52 -27.58
C ARG A 87 -94.82 -4.30 -26.14
N ASP A 88 -95.70 -4.52 -25.17
CA ASP A 88 -95.37 -4.25 -23.75
C ASP A 88 -94.31 -5.22 -23.21
N ASP A 89 -94.36 -6.49 -23.60
CA ASP A 89 -93.30 -7.45 -23.27
C ASP A 89 -91.95 -7.10 -23.92
N LEU A 90 -91.96 -6.55 -25.14
CA LEU A 90 -90.74 -6.08 -25.82
C LEU A 90 -90.14 -4.85 -25.13
N ILE A 91 -90.97 -3.89 -24.69
CA ILE A 91 -90.50 -2.71 -23.95
C ILE A 91 -89.86 -3.12 -22.61
N ARG A 92 -90.46 -4.07 -21.89
CA ARG A 92 -89.87 -4.60 -20.65
C ARG A 92 -88.54 -5.28 -20.91
N LYS A 93 -88.45 -6.13 -21.95
CA LYS A 93 -87.18 -6.77 -22.33
C LYS A 93 -86.10 -5.77 -22.75
N ASP A 94 -86.45 -4.70 -23.46
CA ASP A 94 -85.52 -3.63 -23.84
C ASP A 94 -84.96 -2.90 -22.60
N SER A 95 -85.82 -2.63 -21.60
CA SER A 95 -85.38 -2.02 -20.34
C SER A 95 -84.44 -2.94 -19.53
N GLU A 96 -84.77 -4.23 -19.42
CA GLU A 96 -83.91 -5.23 -18.76
C GLU A 96 -82.56 -5.37 -19.49
N GLN A 97 -82.56 -5.37 -20.83
CA GLN A 97 -81.32 -5.41 -21.62
C GLN A 97 -80.48 -4.14 -21.45
N LYS A 98 -81.09 -2.95 -21.40
CA LYS A 98 -80.37 -1.70 -21.14
C LYS A 98 -79.69 -1.70 -19.77
N GLN A 99 -80.38 -2.14 -18.71
CA GLN A 99 -79.74 -2.28 -17.40
C GLN A 99 -78.57 -3.28 -17.43
N ARG A 100 -78.72 -4.40 -18.15
CA ARG A 100 -77.66 -5.39 -18.29
C ARG A 100 -76.45 -4.85 -19.07
N ILE A 101 -76.68 -4.05 -20.11
CA ILE A 101 -75.63 -3.36 -20.86
C ILE A 101 -74.91 -2.35 -19.96
N SER A 102 -75.62 -1.55 -19.16
CA SER A 102 -75.00 -0.60 -18.24
C SER A 102 -74.13 -1.30 -17.19
N LYS A 103 -74.60 -2.43 -16.63
CA LYS A 103 -73.82 -3.22 -15.68
C LYS A 103 -72.57 -3.84 -16.34
N LEU A 104 -72.73 -4.44 -17.51
CA LEU A 104 -71.60 -4.99 -18.28
C LEU A 104 -70.58 -3.91 -18.69
N THR A 105 -71.03 -2.70 -19.00
CA THR A 105 -70.14 -1.58 -19.34
C THR A 105 -69.32 -1.15 -18.13
N ALA A 106 -69.93 -1.07 -16.94
CA ALA A 106 -69.23 -0.79 -15.69
C ALA A 106 -68.22 -1.90 -15.34
N ASP A 107 -68.62 -3.17 -15.49
CA ASP A 107 -67.75 -4.32 -15.27
C ASP A 107 -66.56 -4.31 -16.25
N LEU A 108 -66.79 -3.99 -17.53
CA LEU A 108 -65.74 -3.89 -18.56
C LEU A 108 -64.72 -2.79 -18.23
N THR A 109 -65.22 -1.63 -17.78
CA THR A 109 -64.38 -0.48 -17.42
C THR A 109 -63.50 -0.79 -16.20
N ASN A 110 -64.03 -1.54 -15.23
CA ASN A 110 -63.24 -2.02 -14.10
C ASN A 110 -62.21 -3.07 -14.51
N LEU A 111 -62.58 -4.01 -15.41
CA LEU A 111 -61.65 -5.00 -15.94
C LEU A 111 -60.51 -4.36 -16.73
N GLU A 112 -60.79 -3.32 -17.53
CA GLU A 112 -59.76 -2.56 -18.25
C GLU A 112 -58.80 -1.86 -17.29
N ARG A 113 -59.31 -1.31 -16.18
CA ARG A 113 -58.47 -0.70 -15.14
C ARG A 113 -57.62 -1.75 -14.43
N GLU A 114 -58.18 -2.89 -14.07
CA GLU A 114 -57.43 -4.02 -13.48
C GLU A 114 -56.37 -4.57 -14.44
N PHE A 115 -56.70 -4.70 -15.73
CA PHE A 115 -55.77 -5.13 -16.77
C PHE A 115 -54.60 -4.15 -16.90
N LYS A 116 -54.86 -2.83 -16.88
CA LYS A 116 -53.82 -1.79 -16.92
C LYS A 116 -52.88 -1.88 -15.72
N ILE A 117 -53.43 -2.06 -14.52
CA ILE A 117 -52.64 -2.23 -13.29
C ILE A 117 -51.79 -3.51 -13.36
N LYS A 118 -52.34 -4.60 -13.89
CA LYS A 118 -51.61 -5.86 -14.08
C LYS A 118 -50.54 -5.75 -15.16
N GLU A 119 -50.80 -5.03 -16.25
CA GLU A 119 -49.86 -4.73 -17.31
C GLU A 119 -48.65 -3.94 -16.77
N ASP A 120 -48.90 -2.92 -15.94
CA ASP A 120 -47.85 -2.14 -15.27
C ASP A 120 -47.05 -2.97 -14.25
N GLN A 121 -47.71 -3.87 -13.50
CA GLN A 121 -47.02 -4.82 -12.61
C GLN A 121 -46.12 -5.78 -13.39
N VAL A 122 -46.60 -6.31 -14.52
CA VAL A 122 -45.81 -7.20 -15.39
C VAL A 122 -44.60 -6.47 -15.95
N ASN A 123 -44.76 -5.22 -16.40
CA ASN A 123 -43.65 -4.43 -16.92
C ASN A 123 -42.61 -4.14 -15.83
N LYS A 124 -43.03 -3.77 -14.61
CA LYS A 124 -42.11 -3.62 -13.46
C LYS A 124 -41.37 -4.91 -13.13
N SER A 125 -42.08 -6.04 -13.04
CA SER A 125 -41.45 -7.34 -12.77
C SER A 125 -40.51 -7.77 -13.90
N LYS A 126 -40.77 -7.38 -15.15
CA LYS A 126 -39.91 -7.66 -16.30
C LYS A 126 -38.62 -6.82 -16.26
N ASP A 127 -38.71 -5.56 -15.83
CA ASP A 127 -37.55 -4.70 -15.60
C ASP A 127 -36.71 -5.16 -14.41
N GLU A 128 -37.34 -5.60 -13.32
CA GLU A 128 -36.65 -6.23 -12.19
C GLU A 128 -35.97 -7.55 -12.59
N LEU A 129 -36.65 -8.38 -13.39
CA LEU A 129 -36.07 -9.62 -13.92
C LEU A 129 -34.86 -9.32 -14.82
N LYS A 130 -34.92 -8.26 -15.64
CA LYS A 130 -33.79 -7.82 -16.46
C LYS A 130 -32.62 -7.36 -15.58
N LYS A 131 -32.86 -6.52 -14.58
CA LYS A 131 -31.83 -6.09 -13.61
C LYS A 131 -31.21 -7.27 -12.85
N LEU A 132 -32.02 -8.24 -12.43
CA LEU A 132 -31.54 -9.48 -11.81
C LEU A 132 -30.71 -10.34 -12.77
N LYS A 133 -31.08 -10.40 -14.05
CA LYS A 133 -30.35 -11.14 -15.08
C LYS A 133 -29.01 -10.49 -15.41
N ASP A 134 -28.98 -9.16 -15.47
CA ASP A 134 -27.74 -8.39 -15.65
C ASP A 134 -26.83 -8.52 -14.41
N SER A 135 -27.39 -8.42 -13.20
CA SER A 135 -26.64 -8.66 -11.95
C SER A 135 -26.10 -10.10 -11.86
N LYS A 136 -26.87 -11.10 -12.30
CA LYS A 136 -26.40 -12.50 -12.38
C LYS A 136 -25.28 -12.66 -13.40
N LYS A 137 -25.34 -11.96 -14.54
CA LYS A 137 -24.30 -11.98 -15.56
C LYS A 137 -22.99 -11.37 -15.04
N ASP A 138 -23.06 -10.26 -14.32
CA ASP A 138 -21.89 -9.62 -13.72
C ASP A 138 -21.30 -10.46 -12.57
N LYS A 139 -22.15 -11.05 -11.72
CA LYS A 139 -21.70 -11.99 -10.69
C LYS A 139 -21.08 -13.26 -11.28
N ASN A 140 -21.60 -13.77 -12.40
CA ASN A 140 -21.00 -14.90 -13.10
C ASN A 140 -19.63 -14.54 -13.68
N LYS A 141 -19.47 -13.35 -14.28
CA LYS A 141 -18.15 -12.88 -14.73
C LYS A 141 -17.15 -12.75 -13.58
N TYR A 142 -17.60 -12.23 -12.44
CA TYR A 142 -16.76 -12.15 -11.24
C TYR A 142 -16.40 -13.55 -10.70
N LEU A 143 -17.34 -14.49 -10.76
CA LEU A 143 -17.10 -15.89 -10.39
C LEU A 143 -16.11 -16.57 -11.34
N ASP A 144 -16.20 -16.31 -12.66
CA ASP A 144 -15.25 -16.81 -13.65
C ASP A 144 -13.85 -16.24 -13.41
N GLN A 145 -13.73 -14.93 -13.15
CA GLN A 145 -12.46 -14.28 -12.77
C GLN A 145 -11.88 -14.86 -11.48
N LEU A 146 -12.71 -15.08 -10.46
CA LEU A 146 -12.28 -15.69 -9.20
C LEU A 146 -11.82 -17.14 -9.40
N ASN A 147 -12.49 -17.89 -10.29
CA ASN A 147 -12.11 -19.25 -10.64
C ASN A 147 -10.79 -19.29 -11.42
N ASP A 148 -10.55 -18.35 -12.33
CA ASP A 148 -9.29 -18.21 -13.05
C ASP A 148 -8.13 -17.86 -12.09
N GLU A 149 -8.36 -16.92 -11.16
CA GLU A 149 -7.39 -16.58 -10.10
C GLU A 149 -7.11 -17.76 -9.16
N LEU A 150 -8.14 -18.52 -8.77
CA LEU A 150 -8.00 -19.75 -7.98
C LEU A 150 -7.22 -20.83 -8.73
N THR A 151 -7.41 -20.93 -10.05
CA THR A 151 -6.71 -21.90 -10.89
C THR A 151 -5.24 -21.52 -11.04
N ASN A 152 -4.95 -20.25 -11.28
CA ASN A 152 -3.58 -19.74 -11.33
C ASN A 152 -2.87 -19.88 -9.98
N THR A 153 -3.54 -19.53 -8.89
CA THR A 153 -2.98 -19.67 -7.54
C THR A 153 -2.74 -21.14 -7.20
N ARG A 154 -3.62 -22.06 -7.60
CA ARG A 154 -3.37 -23.51 -7.48
C ARG A 154 -2.15 -23.95 -8.27
N ALA A 155 -2.01 -23.51 -9.52
CA ALA A 155 -0.88 -23.84 -10.37
C ALA A 155 0.45 -23.28 -9.80
N GLU A 156 0.43 -22.07 -9.24
CA GLU A 156 1.58 -21.49 -8.53
C GLU A 156 1.92 -22.27 -7.25
N LEU A 157 0.91 -22.67 -6.47
CA LEU A 157 1.09 -23.48 -5.27
C LEU A 157 1.67 -24.87 -5.62
N GLU A 158 1.19 -25.49 -6.69
CA GLU A 158 1.68 -26.77 -7.18
C GLU A 158 3.12 -26.66 -7.70
N ASN A 159 3.46 -25.58 -8.41
CA ASN A 159 4.84 -25.27 -8.77
C ASN A 159 5.74 -25.06 -7.55
N LYS A 160 5.25 -24.34 -6.53
CA LYS A 160 5.98 -24.13 -5.27
C LYS A 160 6.15 -25.43 -4.50
N LEU A 161 5.15 -26.31 -4.52
CA LEU A 161 5.23 -27.64 -3.91
C LEU A 161 6.27 -28.51 -4.63
N ASN A 162 6.31 -28.49 -5.97
CA ASN A 162 7.31 -29.19 -6.77
C ASN A 162 8.73 -28.63 -6.57
N GLN A 163 8.86 -27.31 -6.40
CA GLN A 163 10.14 -26.70 -6.01
C GLN A 163 10.55 -27.17 -4.61
N PHE A 164 9.63 -27.19 -3.65
CA PHE A 164 9.89 -27.66 -2.29
C PHE A 164 10.30 -29.13 -2.25
N THR A 165 9.64 -30.02 -2.99
CA THR A 165 10.03 -31.44 -3.08
C THR A 165 11.41 -31.59 -3.70
N THR A 166 11.71 -30.87 -4.78
CA THR A 166 13.03 -30.87 -5.42
C THR A 166 14.13 -30.40 -4.46
N THR A 167 13.89 -29.29 -3.75
CA THR A 167 14.83 -28.79 -2.74
C THR A 167 14.99 -29.77 -1.58
N ASN A 168 13.92 -30.44 -1.15
CA ASN A 168 13.97 -31.44 -0.09
C ASN A 168 14.77 -32.70 -0.51
N ASP A 169 14.64 -33.13 -1.77
CA ASP A 169 15.45 -34.22 -2.32
C ASP A 169 16.93 -33.83 -2.43
N GLN A 170 17.23 -32.59 -2.83
CA GLN A 170 18.59 -32.05 -2.80
C GLN A 170 19.17 -32.02 -1.38
N ILE A 171 18.39 -31.60 -0.37
CA ILE A 171 18.81 -31.63 1.04
C ILE A 171 19.09 -33.06 1.50
N LYS A 172 18.29 -34.04 1.05
CA LYS A 172 18.49 -35.45 1.37
C LYS A 172 19.79 -36.00 0.76
N SER A 173 20.04 -35.69 -0.51
CA SER A 173 21.29 -36.04 -1.20
C SER A 173 22.51 -35.39 -0.55
N LEU A 174 22.43 -34.11 -0.19
CA LEU A 174 23.50 -33.41 0.53
C LEU A 174 23.75 -34.00 1.93
N LYS A 175 22.70 -34.46 2.63
CA LYS A 175 22.85 -35.19 3.90
C LYS A 175 23.58 -36.52 3.72
N GLU A 176 23.28 -37.24 2.64
CA GLU A 176 23.95 -38.50 2.30
C GLU A 176 25.43 -38.26 1.94
N GLU A 177 25.74 -37.23 1.14
CA GLU A 177 27.12 -36.80 0.87
C GLU A 177 27.87 -36.39 2.15
N LEU A 178 27.24 -35.63 3.04
CA LEU A 178 27.83 -35.22 4.31
C LEU A 178 28.14 -36.44 5.21
N ASN A 179 27.26 -37.44 5.22
CA ASN A 179 27.49 -38.69 5.95
C ASN A 179 28.66 -39.49 5.35
N GLN A 180 28.78 -39.55 4.02
CA GLN A 180 29.92 -40.20 3.36
C GLN A 180 31.23 -39.45 3.60
N LEU A 181 31.19 -38.12 3.58
CA LEU A 181 32.36 -37.29 3.86
C LEU A 181 32.83 -37.47 5.31
N ASN A 182 31.90 -37.54 6.27
CA ASN A 182 32.21 -37.83 7.67
C ASN A 182 32.80 -39.23 7.87
N LYS A 183 32.29 -40.23 7.16
CA LYS A 183 32.86 -41.59 7.18
C LYS A 183 34.26 -41.63 6.60
N THR A 184 34.49 -40.90 5.51
CA THR A 184 35.81 -40.75 4.87
C THR A 184 36.78 -40.02 5.80
N LYS A 185 36.32 -38.97 6.50
CA LYS A 185 37.09 -38.24 7.51
C LYS A 185 37.53 -39.17 8.66
N GLN A 186 36.61 -39.96 9.23
CA GLN A 186 36.95 -40.94 10.27
C GLN A 186 37.99 -41.96 9.80
N GLN A 187 37.82 -42.49 8.59
CA GLN A 187 38.81 -43.42 7.99
C GLN A 187 40.18 -42.75 7.80
N LYS A 188 40.22 -41.48 7.40
CA LYS A 188 41.47 -40.71 7.25
C LYS A 188 42.13 -40.41 8.60
N GLU A 189 41.35 -40.10 9.64
CA GLU A 189 41.84 -39.91 11.01
C GLU A 189 42.44 -41.22 11.57
N GLU A 190 41.80 -42.36 11.32
CA GLU A 190 42.29 -43.68 11.70
C GLU A 190 43.58 -44.06 10.94
N GLN A 191 43.63 -43.78 9.63
CA GLN A 191 44.85 -43.92 8.82
C GLN A 191 45.99 -43.04 9.35
N LEU A 192 45.71 -41.79 9.72
CA LEU A 192 46.69 -40.87 10.27
C LEU A 192 47.23 -41.34 11.63
N ASN A 193 46.36 -41.86 12.50
CA ASN A 193 46.76 -42.42 13.78
C ASN A 193 47.61 -43.69 13.61
N ASN A 194 47.27 -44.56 12.66
CA ASN A 194 48.07 -45.73 12.33
C ASN A 194 49.45 -45.34 11.79
N LEU A 195 49.53 -44.33 10.91
CA LEU A 195 50.79 -43.78 10.42
C LEU A 195 51.63 -43.15 11.54
N LYS A 196 51.02 -42.41 12.47
CA LYS A 196 51.73 -41.85 13.64
C LYS A 196 52.32 -42.96 14.52
N THR A 197 51.54 -44.01 14.80
CA THR A 197 52.00 -45.15 15.60
C THR A 197 53.13 -45.89 14.90
N LYS A 198 53.00 -46.15 13.60
CA LYS A 198 54.03 -46.77 12.76
C LYS A 198 55.31 -45.93 12.75
N ASN A 199 55.20 -44.62 12.52
CA ASN A 199 56.35 -43.71 12.49
C ASN A 199 57.06 -43.66 13.85
N ASN A 200 56.31 -43.63 14.97
CA ASN A 200 56.91 -43.71 16.31
C ASN A 200 57.64 -45.04 16.54
N GLN A 201 57.07 -46.16 16.10
CA GLN A 201 57.73 -47.47 16.17
C GLN A 201 59.02 -47.50 15.34
N ASP A 202 58.98 -46.97 14.11
CA ASP A 202 60.13 -46.88 13.22
C ASP A 202 61.22 -45.96 13.82
N LEU A 203 60.84 -44.86 14.48
CA LEU A 203 61.76 -43.95 15.16
C LEU A 203 62.44 -44.60 16.37
N LEU A 204 61.69 -45.37 17.17
CA LEU A 204 62.22 -46.18 18.27
C LEU A 204 63.18 -47.27 17.76
N PHE A 205 62.82 -47.94 16.67
CA PHE A 205 63.65 -48.96 16.04
C PHE A 205 64.95 -48.36 15.49
N LEU A 206 64.88 -47.23 14.78
CA LEU A 206 66.05 -46.51 14.27
C LEU A 206 66.94 -46.00 15.42
N SER A 207 66.35 -45.46 16.47
CA SER A 207 67.08 -45.01 17.67
C SER A 207 67.83 -46.16 18.35
N SER A 208 67.17 -47.31 18.56
CA SER A 208 67.83 -48.49 19.13
C SER A 208 68.94 -49.04 18.23
N LYS A 209 68.73 -49.05 16.90
CA LYS A 209 69.75 -49.45 15.92
C LYS A 209 70.94 -48.48 15.90
N LEU A 210 70.69 -47.18 16.05
CA LEU A 210 71.73 -46.15 16.14
C LEU A 210 72.54 -46.28 17.44
N VAL A 211 71.89 -46.55 18.57
CA VAL A 211 72.56 -46.83 19.84
C VAL A 211 73.43 -48.08 19.72
N PHE A 212 72.89 -49.15 19.12
CA PHE A 212 73.66 -50.37 18.87
C PHE A 212 74.88 -50.11 17.98
N LYS A 213 74.72 -49.36 16.88
CA LYS A 213 75.84 -49.02 15.97
C LYS A 213 76.86 -48.09 16.63
N THR A 214 76.41 -47.14 17.45
CA THR A 214 77.29 -46.28 18.25
C THR A 214 78.12 -47.11 19.22
N ASN A 215 77.52 -48.09 19.89
CA ASN A 215 78.24 -49.00 20.79
C ASN A 215 79.23 -49.90 20.01
N GLN A 216 78.85 -50.37 18.82
CA GLN A 216 79.75 -51.11 17.93
C GLN A 216 80.95 -50.26 17.49
N SER A 217 80.74 -48.97 17.17
CA SER A 217 81.83 -48.03 16.84
C SER A 217 82.79 -47.87 18.01
N LYS A 218 82.27 -47.63 19.22
CA LYS A 218 83.08 -47.53 20.44
C LYS A 218 83.88 -48.80 20.72
N GLN A 219 83.33 -49.98 20.44
CA GLN A 219 84.05 -51.25 20.58
C GLN A 219 85.17 -51.37 19.55
N LEU A 220 84.93 -51.00 18.30
CA LEU A 220 85.95 -51.00 17.24
C LEU A 220 87.06 -49.98 17.53
N GLU A 221 86.73 -48.80 18.06
CA GLU A 221 87.71 -47.79 18.49
C GLU A 221 88.65 -48.33 19.58
N ARG A 222 88.10 -49.06 20.56
CA ARG A 222 88.91 -49.74 21.59
C ARG A 222 89.83 -50.80 21.00
N GLN A 223 89.30 -51.66 20.12
CA GLN A 223 90.10 -52.68 19.43
C GLN A 223 91.21 -52.05 18.58
N LEU A 224 90.95 -50.91 17.94
CA LEU A 224 91.94 -50.19 17.14
C LEU A 224 93.05 -49.59 18.01
N ALA A 225 92.70 -49.05 19.19
CA ALA A 225 93.67 -48.59 20.17
C ALA A 225 94.55 -49.74 20.70
N GLU A 226 93.95 -50.86 21.08
CA GLU A 226 94.65 -52.06 21.54
C GLU A 226 95.60 -52.62 20.46
N LEU A 227 95.16 -52.66 19.20
CA LEU A 227 96.01 -53.07 18.07
C LEU A 227 97.16 -52.11 17.84
N LYS A 228 96.95 -50.81 18.03
CA LYS A 228 97.99 -49.78 17.90
C LYS A 228 99.05 -49.93 18.99
N ASP A 229 98.64 -50.19 20.22
CA ASP A 229 99.55 -50.45 21.33
C ASP A 229 100.33 -51.75 21.10
N LYS A 230 99.65 -52.82 20.66
CA LYS A 230 100.29 -54.09 20.30
C LYS A 230 101.28 -53.94 19.15
N ASN A 231 100.97 -53.15 18.14
CA ASN A 231 101.89 -52.87 17.02
C ASN A 231 103.12 -52.07 17.48
N THR A 232 102.94 -51.17 18.45
CA THR A 232 104.05 -50.43 19.06
C THR A 232 104.98 -51.37 19.84
N LEU A 233 104.42 -52.29 20.63
CA LEU A 233 105.20 -53.32 21.35
C LEU A 233 105.92 -54.27 20.39
N LEU A 234 105.24 -54.77 19.35
CA LEU A 234 105.87 -55.63 18.33
C LEU A 234 106.99 -54.91 17.58
N THR A 235 106.86 -53.61 17.35
CA THR A 235 107.93 -52.80 16.74
C THR A 235 109.13 -52.68 17.67
N GLN A 236 108.91 -52.52 18.98
CA GLN A 236 109.98 -52.52 19.98
C GLN A 236 110.67 -53.89 20.06
N GLU A 237 109.90 -54.99 20.10
CA GLU A 237 110.44 -56.35 20.07
C GLU A 237 111.23 -56.64 18.79
N LYS A 238 110.73 -56.21 17.63
CA LYS A 238 111.44 -56.30 16.35
C LYS A 238 112.80 -55.62 16.43
N ASN A 239 112.85 -54.39 16.92
CA ASN A 239 114.10 -53.63 17.06
C ASN A 239 115.08 -54.32 18.03
N GLN A 240 114.58 -54.92 19.12
CA GLN A 240 115.40 -55.70 20.04
C GLN A 240 115.97 -56.96 19.40
N ILE A 241 115.15 -57.69 18.62
CA ILE A 241 115.59 -58.88 17.88
C ILE A 241 116.62 -58.50 16.81
N GLU A 242 116.43 -57.40 16.08
CA GLU A 242 117.41 -56.89 15.11
C GLU A 242 118.76 -56.56 15.77
N ALA A 243 118.74 -55.97 16.97
CA ALA A 243 119.95 -55.74 17.77
C ALA A 243 120.61 -57.05 18.22
N GLN A 244 119.83 -58.05 18.65
CA GLN A 244 120.36 -59.37 19.02
C GLN A 244 120.94 -60.13 17.82
N ILE A 245 120.28 -60.07 16.66
CA ILE A 245 120.79 -60.65 15.40
C ILE A 245 122.11 -59.99 15.02
N SER A 246 122.20 -58.66 15.11
CA SER A 246 123.44 -57.93 14.84
C SER A 246 124.57 -58.38 15.75
N LYS A 247 124.30 -58.52 17.06
CA LYS A 247 125.28 -59.05 18.03
C LYS A 247 125.71 -60.48 17.71
N LYS A 248 124.76 -61.39 17.47
CA LYS A 248 125.05 -62.77 17.09
C LYS A 248 125.80 -62.89 15.76
N THR A 249 125.56 -61.98 14.82
CA THR A 249 126.29 -61.92 13.54
C THR A 249 127.76 -61.54 13.77
N THR A 250 128.02 -60.58 14.67
CA THR A 250 129.38 -60.24 15.11
C THR A 250 130.06 -61.42 15.80
N ASP A 251 129.37 -62.13 16.70
CA ASP A 251 129.89 -63.31 17.38
C ASP A 251 130.15 -64.48 16.42
N LEU A 252 129.30 -64.67 15.41
CA LEU A 252 129.49 -65.68 14.37
C LEU A 252 130.73 -65.36 13.52
N ASN A 253 130.93 -64.09 13.17
CA ASN A 253 132.09 -63.65 12.41
C ASN A 253 133.39 -63.83 13.20
N SER A 254 133.39 -63.55 14.51
CA SER A 254 134.57 -63.81 15.36
C SER A 254 134.86 -65.30 15.49
N LYS A 255 133.83 -66.14 15.67
CA LYS A 255 134.00 -67.61 15.68
C LYS A 255 134.46 -68.17 14.34
N LYS A 256 134.05 -67.57 13.22
CA LYS A 256 134.56 -67.92 11.90
C LYS A 256 136.05 -67.60 11.75
N GLN A 257 136.50 -66.44 12.26
CA GLN A 257 137.92 -66.10 12.30
C GLN A 257 138.74 -67.04 13.20
N GLU A 258 138.20 -67.44 14.36
CA GLU A 258 138.81 -68.47 15.22
C GLU A 258 138.92 -69.81 14.49
N LEU A 259 137.86 -70.24 13.79
CA LEU A 259 137.86 -71.49 13.01
C LEU A 259 138.90 -71.46 11.87
N ASP A 260 139.01 -70.34 11.16
CA ASP A 260 140.04 -70.15 10.12
C ASP A 260 141.46 -70.24 10.71
N SER A 261 141.67 -69.71 11.93
CA SER A 261 142.93 -69.82 12.66
C SER A 261 143.25 -71.27 13.04
N VAL A 262 142.28 -71.98 13.61
CA VAL A 262 142.41 -73.41 13.96
C VAL A 262 142.65 -74.27 12.72
N SER A 263 141.99 -73.97 11.61
CA SER A 263 142.21 -74.66 10.34
C SER A 263 143.64 -74.45 9.83
N LYS A 264 144.19 -73.24 9.95
CA LYS A 264 145.60 -72.97 9.61
C LYS A 264 146.56 -73.76 10.52
N GLN A 265 146.33 -73.76 11.83
CA GLN A 265 147.12 -74.55 12.78
C GLN A 265 147.07 -76.05 12.48
N THR A 266 145.88 -76.57 12.15
CA THR A 266 145.67 -77.97 11.78
C THR A 266 146.48 -78.33 10.54
N ASN A 267 146.49 -77.47 9.53
CA ASN A 267 147.30 -77.67 8.33
C ASN A 267 148.81 -77.63 8.63
N THR A 268 149.27 -76.75 9.52
CA THR A 268 150.66 -76.71 9.98
C THR A 268 151.04 -77.99 10.72
N ILE A 269 150.20 -78.46 11.64
CA ILE A 269 150.43 -79.73 12.35
C ILE A 269 150.47 -80.90 11.38
N LYS A 270 149.60 -80.91 10.37
CA LYS A 270 149.60 -81.94 9.33
C LYS A 270 150.92 -81.95 8.54
N GLN A 271 151.44 -80.78 8.16
CA GLN A 271 152.76 -80.68 7.51
C GLN A 271 153.90 -81.17 8.42
N GLN A 272 153.86 -80.86 9.72
CA GLN A 272 154.83 -81.37 10.69
C GLN A 272 154.75 -82.89 10.84
N LEU A 273 153.53 -83.45 10.85
CA LEU A 273 153.31 -84.89 10.91
C LEU A 273 153.84 -85.59 9.66
N ASP A 274 153.60 -85.03 8.48
CA ASP A 274 154.13 -85.54 7.20
C ASP A 274 155.67 -85.51 7.22
N GLN A 275 156.29 -84.43 7.73
CA GLN A 275 157.75 -84.35 7.92
C GLN A 275 158.28 -85.42 8.88
N LYS A 276 157.64 -85.60 10.04
CA LYS A 276 158.04 -86.65 11.00
C LYS A 276 157.85 -88.05 10.45
N THR A 277 156.81 -88.27 9.63
CA THR A 277 156.61 -89.55 8.93
C THR A 277 157.73 -89.83 7.94
N ASN A 278 158.20 -88.81 7.21
CA ASN A 278 159.34 -88.94 6.30
C ASN A 278 160.65 -89.21 7.06
N GLU A 279 160.89 -88.52 8.18
CA GLU A 279 162.03 -88.80 9.07
C GLU A 279 162.01 -90.24 9.57
N LEU A 280 160.85 -90.74 10.01
CA LEU A 280 160.68 -92.10 10.51
C LEU A 280 160.90 -93.14 9.40
N THR A 281 160.46 -92.85 8.17
CA THR A 281 160.75 -93.67 6.98
C THR A 281 162.25 -93.74 6.69
N SER A 282 162.94 -92.59 6.77
CA SER A 282 164.40 -92.54 6.60
C SER A 282 165.14 -93.28 7.72
N LEU A 283 164.67 -93.19 8.97
CA LEU A 283 165.26 -93.89 10.10
C LEU A 283 165.08 -95.41 9.94
N ASN A 284 163.91 -95.86 9.49
CA ASN A 284 163.66 -97.27 9.18
C ASN A 284 164.59 -97.78 8.07
N GLN A 285 164.85 -96.99 7.02
CA GLN A 285 165.85 -97.34 6.01
C GLN A 285 167.27 -97.45 6.59
N GLN A 286 167.65 -96.57 7.53
CA GLN A 286 168.93 -96.70 8.23
C GLN A 286 168.99 -97.97 9.09
N ILE A 287 167.91 -98.32 9.79
CA ILE A 287 167.82 -99.57 10.56
C ILE A 287 168.00 -100.77 9.64
N THR A 288 167.28 -100.84 8.51
CA THR A 288 167.45 -101.91 7.52
C THR A 288 168.89 -101.99 6.99
N ASN A 289 169.55 -100.84 6.79
CA ASN A 289 170.96 -100.83 6.38
C ASN A 289 171.90 -101.37 7.48
N LEU A 290 171.66 -101.00 8.74
CA LEU A 290 172.41 -101.54 9.89
C LEU A 290 172.16 -103.04 10.08
N GLU A 291 170.92 -103.51 9.90
CA GLU A 291 170.58 -104.94 9.92
C GLU A 291 171.36 -105.71 8.84
N ASN A 292 171.44 -105.17 7.62
CA ASN A 292 172.26 -105.74 6.54
C ASN A 292 173.76 -105.75 6.88
N GLN A 293 174.27 -104.70 7.51
CA GLN A 293 175.66 -104.67 7.98
C GLN A 293 175.94 -105.72 9.07
N ILE A 294 175.03 -105.87 10.04
CA ILE A 294 175.10 -106.91 11.08
C ILE A 294 175.09 -108.30 10.45
N GLN A 295 174.22 -108.54 9.46
CA GLN A 295 174.19 -109.80 8.72
C GLN A 295 175.53 -110.08 8.02
N SER A 296 176.09 -109.07 7.34
CA SER A 296 177.41 -109.17 6.70
C SER A 296 178.54 -109.47 7.70
N VAL A 297 178.54 -108.83 8.88
CA VAL A 297 179.52 -109.11 9.94
C VAL A 297 179.33 -110.52 10.51
N THR A 298 178.08 -110.98 10.66
CA THR A 298 177.76 -112.34 11.10
C THR A 298 178.29 -113.38 10.12
N GLU A 299 178.15 -113.14 8.81
CA GLU A 299 178.73 -113.98 7.78
C GLU A 299 180.27 -113.97 7.80
N GLN A 300 180.90 -112.82 8.02
CA GLN A 300 182.36 -112.74 8.20
C GLN A 300 182.84 -113.52 9.43
N ILE A 301 182.15 -113.41 10.57
CA ILE A 301 182.44 -114.18 11.78
C ILE A 301 182.34 -115.69 11.48
N ASN A 302 181.30 -116.12 10.77
CA ASN A 302 181.13 -117.54 10.42
C ASN A 302 182.24 -118.04 9.49
N ARG A 303 182.71 -117.24 8.53
CA ARG A 303 183.86 -117.56 7.67
C ARG A 303 185.15 -117.68 8.48
N LEU A 304 185.45 -116.72 9.35
CA LEU A 304 186.62 -116.76 10.24
C LEU A 304 186.58 -117.98 11.18
N LYS A 305 185.38 -118.40 11.62
CA LYS A 305 185.19 -119.60 12.44
C LYS A 305 185.52 -120.88 11.65
N GLN A 306 185.08 -120.99 10.39
CA GLN A 306 185.44 -122.10 9.50
C GLN A 306 186.94 -122.11 9.14
N GLU A 307 187.55 -120.95 8.95
CA GLU A 307 188.99 -120.81 8.67
C GLU A 307 189.82 -121.28 9.86
N LYS A 308 189.49 -120.83 11.08
CA LYS A 308 190.08 -121.33 12.34
C LYS A 308 189.98 -122.87 12.46
N ASP A 309 188.81 -123.44 12.18
CA ASP A 309 188.62 -124.90 12.28
C ASP A 309 189.41 -125.66 11.19
N THR A 310 189.60 -125.04 10.02
CA THR A 310 190.43 -125.59 8.92
C THR A 310 191.92 -125.56 9.27
N ASP A 311 192.43 -124.46 9.84
CA ASP A 311 193.83 -124.33 10.25
C ASP A 311 194.18 -125.22 11.45
N ALA A 312 193.27 -125.36 12.43
CA ALA A 312 193.43 -126.29 13.53
C ALA A 312 193.51 -127.76 13.06
N ASN A 313 192.73 -128.12 12.03
CA ASN A 313 192.79 -129.43 11.42
C ASN A 313 194.06 -129.65 10.59
N LYS A 314 194.61 -128.62 9.93
CA LYS A 314 195.92 -128.71 9.25
C LYS A 314 197.06 -129.01 10.21
N VAL A 315 197.18 -128.27 11.31
CA VAL A 315 198.23 -128.50 12.33
C VAL A 315 198.11 -129.89 12.97
N ARG A 316 196.88 -130.35 13.21
CA ARG A 316 196.63 -131.71 13.73
C ARG A 316 197.02 -132.82 12.76
N THR A 317 196.86 -132.57 11.46
CA THR A 317 197.25 -133.49 10.38
C THR A 317 198.77 -133.48 10.15
N GLU A 318 199.45 -132.35 10.34
CA GLU A 318 200.91 -132.23 10.24
C GLU A 318 201.64 -132.94 11.40
N ILE A 319 201.15 -132.83 12.64
CA ILE A 319 201.69 -133.56 13.80
C ILE A 319 201.48 -135.08 13.63
N SER A 320 200.30 -135.50 13.18
CA SER A 320 200.00 -136.91 12.90
C SER A 320 200.86 -137.51 11.77
N ASN A 321 201.23 -136.70 10.77
CA ASN A 321 202.09 -137.14 9.66
C ASN A 321 203.56 -137.32 10.07
N ILE A 322 204.08 -136.52 11.00
CA ILE A 322 205.45 -136.65 11.51
C ILE A 322 205.60 -137.90 12.39
N ASP A 323 204.62 -138.19 13.25
CA ASP A 323 204.60 -139.41 14.08
C ASP A 323 204.48 -140.70 13.23
N GLN A 324 203.80 -140.61 12.07
CA GLN A 324 203.60 -141.72 11.13
C GLN A 324 204.82 -141.95 10.22
N GLN A 325 205.62 -140.91 9.93
CA GLN A 325 206.87 -141.00 9.17
C GLN A 325 208.01 -141.69 9.96
N ILE A 326 208.04 -141.53 11.29
CA ILE A 326 209.01 -142.19 12.17
C ILE A 326 208.74 -143.71 12.28
N SER A 327 207.48 -144.16 12.21
CA SER A 327 207.10 -145.59 12.33
C SER A 327 207.05 -146.37 11.01
N GLN A 328 207.03 -145.71 9.85
CA GLN A 328 206.85 -146.36 8.53
C GLN A 328 208.15 -146.56 7.74
N LEU A 329 209.19 -145.75 7.99
CA LEU A 329 210.52 -145.99 7.43
C LEU A 329 211.18 -147.24 8.05
N GLU A 330 210.80 -147.63 9.27
CA GLU A 330 211.37 -148.79 9.97
C GLU A 330 210.75 -150.15 9.60
N ASN A 331 209.60 -150.23 8.90
CA ASN A 331 208.92 -151.52 8.68
C ASN A 331 208.46 -151.86 7.24
N LYS A 332 208.45 -150.95 6.26
CA LYS A 332 207.96 -151.26 4.89
C LYS A 332 209.01 -151.26 3.79
N LEU A 333 210.26 -151.02 4.17
CA LEU A 333 211.47 -151.34 3.42
C LEU A 333 211.51 -152.80 2.92
N ASN A 334 210.74 -153.75 3.47
CA ASN A 334 211.02 -155.16 3.22
C ASN A 334 209.99 -156.04 2.51
N GLU A 335 208.70 -155.72 2.34
CA GLU A 335 207.79 -156.80 1.85
C GLU A 335 206.80 -156.48 0.73
N THR A 336 206.00 -155.42 0.79
CA THR A 336 204.73 -155.47 0.03
C THR A 336 204.70 -154.62 -1.25
N ASN A 337 205.89 -154.21 -1.72
CA ASN A 337 206.16 -153.77 -3.10
C ASN A 337 205.64 -154.72 -4.19
N THR A 338 205.03 -155.85 -3.84
CA THR A 338 204.56 -156.88 -4.77
C THR A 338 203.02 -156.97 -4.87
N GLN A 339 202.23 -156.41 -3.93
CA GLN A 339 200.76 -156.61 -3.91
C GLN A 339 199.94 -155.38 -4.32
N ILE A 340 200.58 -154.22 -4.49
CA ILE A 340 199.93 -152.93 -4.84
C ILE A 340 199.58 -152.82 -6.34
N ASP A 341 200.17 -153.63 -7.22
CA ASP A 341 199.94 -153.48 -8.66
C ASP A 341 198.60 -154.05 -9.15
N GLN A 342 198.00 -155.02 -8.44
CA GLN A 342 196.86 -155.78 -8.99
C GLN A 342 195.47 -155.23 -8.63
N LEU A 343 195.31 -154.51 -7.53
CA LEU A 343 193.98 -154.07 -7.07
C LEU A 343 193.59 -152.64 -7.52
N ASN A 344 194.55 -151.85 -8.03
CA ASN A 344 194.29 -150.55 -8.64
C ASN A 344 193.40 -150.62 -9.90
N GLN A 345 193.23 -151.80 -10.50
CA GLN A 345 192.44 -151.97 -11.72
C GLN A 345 190.91 -152.00 -11.46
N GLN A 346 190.45 -152.34 -10.25
CA GLN A 346 189.02 -152.49 -9.95
C GLN A 346 188.33 -151.18 -9.49
N ILE A 347 189.08 -150.15 -9.08
CA ILE A 347 188.51 -148.90 -8.55
C ILE A 347 188.04 -147.94 -9.66
N GLN A 348 188.49 -148.14 -10.91
CA GLN A 348 188.24 -147.21 -12.01
C GLN A 348 186.82 -147.28 -12.60
N GLU A 349 186.08 -148.38 -12.41
CA GLU A 349 184.77 -148.59 -13.03
C GLU A 349 183.61 -147.86 -12.32
N LEU A 350 183.71 -147.56 -11.02
CA LEU A 350 182.63 -146.91 -10.26
C LEU A 350 182.57 -145.38 -10.45
N LYS A 351 183.56 -144.77 -11.11
CA LYS A 351 183.69 -143.31 -11.24
C LYS A 351 182.79 -142.71 -12.33
N ASN A 352 182.35 -143.50 -13.32
CA ASN A 352 181.65 -143.02 -14.52
C ASN A 352 180.12 -142.91 -14.40
N GLN A 353 179.51 -143.30 -13.27
CA GLN A 353 178.04 -143.19 -13.06
C GLN A 353 177.56 -141.85 -12.47
N LYS A 354 178.46 -140.94 -12.06
CA LYS A 354 178.10 -139.72 -11.31
C LYS A 354 177.85 -138.48 -12.18
N GLU A 355 178.31 -138.44 -13.43
CA GLU A 355 178.28 -137.23 -14.26
C GLU A 355 176.92 -136.96 -14.96
N THR A 356 175.99 -137.90 -14.97
CA THR A 356 174.69 -137.75 -15.66
C THR A 356 173.64 -136.96 -14.87
N SER A 357 173.71 -136.90 -13.54
CA SER A 357 172.69 -136.23 -12.70
C SER A 357 172.87 -134.71 -12.51
N VAL A 358 173.97 -134.11 -13.00
CA VAL A 358 174.22 -132.66 -12.84
C VAL A 358 173.56 -131.82 -13.96
N SER A 359 173.24 -132.43 -15.10
CA SER A 359 172.60 -131.75 -16.23
C SER A 359 171.10 -131.48 -16.00
N ASP A 360 170.38 -132.41 -15.35
CA ASP A 360 168.93 -132.33 -15.16
C ASP A 360 168.49 -131.23 -14.16
N ASN A 361 169.35 -130.87 -13.20
CA ASN A 361 169.04 -129.86 -12.20
C ASN A 361 169.11 -128.41 -12.74
N LYS A 362 169.86 -128.15 -13.81
CA LYS A 362 169.92 -126.80 -14.43
C LYS A 362 168.65 -126.44 -15.21
N GLU A 363 167.93 -127.42 -15.76
CA GLU A 363 166.69 -127.19 -16.52
C GLU A 363 165.48 -126.90 -15.60
N LEU A 364 165.52 -127.40 -14.37
CA LEU A 364 164.51 -127.15 -13.34
C LEU A 364 164.59 -125.73 -12.75
N ASP A 365 165.80 -125.18 -12.58
CA ASP A 365 166.00 -123.82 -12.04
C ASP A 365 165.50 -122.71 -12.99
N GLU A 366 165.59 -122.89 -14.31
CA GLU A 366 165.02 -121.93 -15.27
C GLU A 366 163.48 -121.95 -15.28
N LYS A 367 162.85 -123.13 -15.16
CA LYS A 367 161.39 -123.28 -15.05
C LYS A 367 160.81 -122.66 -13.78
N ILE A 368 161.54 -122.71 -12.65
CA ILE A 368 161.13 -122.07 -11.39
C ILE A 368 161.15 -120.53 -11.51
N LYS A 369 162.13 -119.98 -12.24
CA LYS A 369 162.28 -118.53 -12.43
C LYS A 369 161.16 -117.93 -13.29
N GLU A 370 160.73 -118.64 -14.34
CA GLU A 370 159.56 -118.26 -15.14
C GLU A 370 158.26 -118.29 -14.33
N LYS A 371 158.03 -119.35 -13.54
CA LYS A 371 156.81 -119.46 -12.72
C LYS A 371 156.73 -118.41 -11.62
N ASN A 372 157.85 -117.99 -11.04
CA ASN A 372 157.87 -116.91 -10.05
C ASN A 372 157.51 -115.54 -10.64
N ASN A 373 157.94 -115.24 -11.88
CA ASN A 373 157.55 -114.01 -12.57
C ASN A 373 156.05 -114.01 -12.94
N GLU A 374 155.49 -115.17 -13.25
CA GLU A 374 154.06 -115.35 -13.53
C GLU A 374 153.21 -115.15 -12.25
N ILE A 375 153.67 -115.66 -11.11
CA ILE A 375 153.05 -115.42 -9.79
C ILE A 375 153.08 -113.94 -9.42
N GLN A 376 154.19 -113.24 -9.65
CA GLN A 376 154.30 -111.80 -9.36
C GLN A 376 153.32 -110.95 -10.19
N LYS A 377 153.09 -111.33 -11.46
CA LYS A 377 152.14 -110.65 -12.35
C LYS A 377 150.68 -110.88 -11.91
N LEU A 378 150.33 -112.11 -11.52
CA LEU A 378 149.02 -112.44 -10.98
C LEU A 378 148.75 -111.74 -9.63
N GLU A 379 149.76 -111.57 -8.78
CA GLU A 379 149.61 -110.86 -7.51
C GLU A 379 149.38 -109.35 -7.70
N GLN A 380 149.99 -108.74 -8.72
CA GLN A 380 149.71 -107.35 -9.13
C GLN A 380 148.30 -107.20 -9.69
N GLU A 381 147.82 -108.14 -10.52
CA GLU A 381 146.44 -108.14 -11.03
C GLU A 381 145.40 -108.30 -9.90
N LYS A 382 145.65 -109.19 -8.94
CA LYS A 382 144.80 -109.36 -7.74
C LYS A 382 144.69 -108.06 -6.93
N GLN A 383 145.79 -107.33 -6.73
CA GLN A 383 145.77 -106.04 -6.03
C GLN A 383 144.99 -104.98 -6.81
N ALA A 384 145.12 -104.93 -8.14
CA ALA A 384 144.32 -104.04 -8.99
C ALA A 384 142.82 -104.35 -8.90
N TYR A 385 142.42 -105.64 -8.89
CA TYR A 385 141.03 -106.03 -8.70
C TYR A 385 140.50 -105.69 -7.31
N LEU A 386 141.30 -105.83 -6.25
CA LEU A 386 140.89 -105.44 -4.89
C LEU A 386 140.63 -103.92 -4.77
N ILE A 387 141.46 -103.10 -5.40
CA ILE A 387 141.26 -101.64 -5.47
C ILE A 387 139.97 -101.31 -6.23
N SER A 388 139.74 -101.96 -7.36
CA SER A 388 138.51 -101.80 -8.16
C SER A 388 137.25 -102.20 -7.38
N ILE A 389 137.28 -103.33 -6.66
CA ILE A 389 136.18 -103.79 -5.79
C ILE A 389 135.92 -102.79 -4.66
N LYS A 390 136.96 -102.24 -4.04
CA LYS A 390 136.82 -101.22 -2.97
C LYS A 390 136.21 -99.92 -3.50
N SER A 391 136.61 -99.48 -4.70
CA SER A 391 136.03 -98.33 -5.39
C SER A 391 134.54 -98.55 -5.72
N ASN A 392 134.20 -99.71 -6.30
CA ASN A 392 132.82 -100.07 -6.63
C ASN A 392 131.94 -100.21 -5.38
N LYS A 393 132.50 -100.73 -4.28
CA LYS A 393 131.80 -100.78 -2.98
C LYS A 393 131.48 -99.37 -2.46
N ASN A 394 132.43 -98.44 -2.54
CA ASN A 394 132.19 -97.05 -2.15
C ASN A 394 131.17 -96.34 -3.06
N GLN A 395 131.21 -96.61 -4.37
CA GLN A 395 130.18 -96.12 -5.30
C GLN A 395 128.80 -96.69 -4.96
N LYS A 396 128.69 -97.98 -4.64
CA LYS A 396 127.44 -98.61 -4.19
C LYS A 396 126.88 -97.91 -2.94
N THR A 397 127.70 -97.71 -1.90
CA THR A 397 127.25 -97.03 -0.67
C THR A 397 126.83 -95.58 -0.91
N SER A 398 127.51 -94.88 -1.83
CA SER A 398 127.15 -93.51 -2.24
C SER A 398 125.82 -93.48 -2.98
N LEU A 399 125.59 -94.44 -3.90
CA LEU A 399 124.33 -94.56 -4.64
C LEU A 399 123.17 -94.97 -3.73
N GLU A 400 123.38 -95.86 -2.76
CA GLU A 400 122.38 -96.23 -1.75
C GLU A 400 121.98 -95.03 -0.88
N SER A 401 122.96 -94.20 -0.48
CA SER A 401 122.70 -92.97 0.27
C SER A 401 121.92 -91.94 -0.57
N LYS A 402 122.23 -91.81 -1.86
CA LYS A 402 121.47 -90.95 -2.80
C LYS A 402 120.05 -91.48 -3.02
N LEU A 403 119.88 -92.79 -3.12
CA LEU A 403 118.57 -93.43 -3.28
C LEU A 403 117.67 -93.19 -2.06
N GLU A 404 118.21 -93.31 -0.85
CA GLU A 404 117.46 -93.02 0.38
C GLU A 404 117.13 -91.53 0.53
N ALA A 405 118.03 -90.63 0.12
CA ALA A 405 117.74 -89.20 0.05
C ALA A 405 116.59 -88.89 -0.94
N ILE A 406 116.60 -89.51 -2.12
CA ILE A 406 115.54 -89.38 -3.13
C ILE A 406 114.21 -89.96 -2.62
N LYS A 407 114.21 -91.12 -1.96
CA LYS A 407 112.99 -91.69 -1.35
C LYS A 407 112.40 -90.75 -0.29
N LYS A 408 113.24 -90.14 0.56
CA LYS A 408 112.81 -89.17 1.57
C LYS A 408 112.24 -87.90 0.92
N GLN A 409 112.87 -87.39 -0.13
CA GLN A 409 112.36 -86.28 -0.93
C GLN A 409 111.02 -86.61 -1.60
N ASN A 410 110.86 -87.80 -2.18
CA ASN A 410 109.60 -88.21 -2.81
C ASN A 410 108.47 -88.37 -1.77
N LYS A 411 108.77 -88.88 -0.57
CA LYS A 411 107.78 -88.96 0.51
C LYS A 411 107.31 -87.58 0.96
N GLN A 412 108.23 -86.61 1.06
CA GLN A 412 107.90 -85.21 1.36
C GLN A 412 107.08 -84.56 0.24
N LYS A 413 107.46 -84.76 -1.03
CA LYS A 413 106.70 -84.28 -2.19
C LYS A 413 105.29 -84.88 -2.22
N GLN A 414 105.13 -86.16 -1.91
CA GLN A 414 103.81 -86.80 -1.84
C GLN A 414 102.93 -86.22 -0.73
N GLN A 415 103.52 -85.90 0.43
CA GLN A 415 102.79 -85.21 1.51
C GLN A 415 102.34 -83.80 1.10
N ILE A 416 103.19 -83.05 0.39
CA ILE A 416 102.86 -81.73 -0.16
C ILE A 416 101.75 -81.84 -1.21
N ILE A 417 101.80 -82.83 -2.10
CA ILE A 417 100.74 -83.08 -3.10
C ILE A 417 99.41 -83.32 -2.39
N ASN A 418 99.37 -84.19 -1.38
CA ASN A 418 98.13 -84.47 -0.64
C ASN A 418 97.59 -83.22 0.09
N GLN A 419 98.46 -82.34 0.59
CA GLN A 419 98.05 -81.06 1.20
C GLN A 419 97.48 -80.09 0.16
N LEU A 420 98.12 -79.99 -1.01
CA LEU A 420 97.64 -79.16 -2.12
C LEU A 420 96.31 -79.67 -2.68
N GLU A 421 96.10 -80.98 -2.75
CA GLU A 421 94.82 -81.58 -3.16
C GLU A 421 93.69 -81.24 -2.17
N GLN A 422 93.97 -81.23 -0.86
CA GLN A 422 93.01 -80.81 0.15
C GLN A 422 92.71 -79.30 0.10
N GLU A 423 93.70 -78.46 -0.18
CA GLU A 423 93.47 -77.02 -0.42
C GLU A 423 92.66 -76.80 -1.69
N LEU A 424 92.94 -77.54 -2.76
CA LEU A 424 92.20 -77.45 -4.02
C LEU A 424 90.72 -77.84 -3.85
N ASP A 425 90.42 -78.88 -3.06
CA ASP A 425 89.05 -79.27 -2.73
C ASP A 425 88.33 -78.18 -1.89
N LYS A 426 89.00 -77.61 -0.90
CA LYS A 426 88.47 -76.47 -0.12
C LYS A 426 88.20 -75.25 -1.01
N LEU A 427 89.12 -74.94 -1.91
CA LEU A 427 88.99 -73.82 -2.83
C LEU A 427 87.83 -74.06 -3.82
N ASN A 428 87.69 -75.27 -4.35
CA ASN A 428 86.58 -75.66 -5.22
C ASN A 428 85.21 -75.59 -4.53
N LYS A 429 85.13 -76.02 -3.26
CA LYS A 429 83.91 -75.85 -2.44
C LYS A 429 83.57 -74.38 -2.23
N THR A 430 84.58 -73.54 -1.99
CA THR A 430 84.43 -72.09 -1.82
C THR A 430 83.97 -71.44 -3.14
N LEU A 431 84.54 -71.85 -4.27
CA LEU A 431 84.17 -71.39 -5.61
C LEU A 431 82.72 -71.74 -5.95
N LYS A 432 82.28 -72.97 -5.67
CA LYS A 432 80.86 -73.36 -5.80
C LYS A 432 79.95 -72.50 -4.94
N ARG A 433 80.33 -72.23 -3.68
CA ARG A 433 79.53 -71.40 -2.78
C ARG A 433 79.43 -69.96 -3.25
N LEU A 434 80.53 -69.38 -3.73
CA LEU A 434 80.57 -68.04 -4.33
C LEU A 434 79.76 -67.97 -5.63
N THR A 435 79.76 -69.02 -6.44
CA THR A 435 78.97 -69.09 -7.68
C THR A 435 77.47 -69.09 -7.37
N VAL A 436 77.03 -69.87 -6.38
CA VAL A 436 75.62 -69.84 -5.92
C VAL A 436 75.25 -68.48 -5.35
N LEU A 437 76.13 -67.88 -4.54
CA LEU A 437 75.91 -66.54 -3.98
C LEU A 437 75.81 -65.46 -5.06
N LYS A 438 76.60 -65.58 -6.12
CA LYS A 438 76.55 -64.68 -7.28
C LYS A 438 75.22 -64.79 -8.02
N ILE A 439 74.72 -66.01 -8.24
CA ILE A 439 73.40 -66.24 -8.87
C ILE A 439 72.28 -65.64 -8.01
N ASP A 440 72.33 -65.82 -6.69
CA ASP A 440 71.34 -65.27 -5.75
C ASP A 440 71.37 -63.73 -5.74
N GLN A 441 72.57 -63.13 -5.78
CA GLN A 441 72.74 -61.69 -5.91
C GLN A 441 72.24 -61.16 -7.25
N GLU A 442 72.49 -61.86 -8.36
CA GLU A 442 71.97 -61.50 -9.69
C GLU A 442 70.43 -61.58 -9.74
N GLY A 443 69.82 -62.56 -9.06
CA GLY A 443 68.36 -62.62 -8.87
C GLY A 443 67.82 -61.45 -8.05
N THR A 444 68.48 -61.14 -6.94
CA THR A 444 68.11 -60.01 -6.07
C THR A 444 68.23 -58.67 -6.82
N ILE A 445 69.27 -58.49 -7.65
CA ILE A 445 69.47 -57.31 -8.48
C ILE A 445 68.32 -57.17 -9.50
N LYS A 446 67.93 -58.25 -10.18
CA LYS A 446 66.78 -58.24 -11.10
C LYS A 446 65.47 -57.83 -10.42
N ASP A 447 65.21 -58.34 -9.21
CA ASP A 447 64.01 -57.98 -8.45
C ASP A 447 64.05 -56.51 -7.98
N LEU A 448 65.23 -56.01 -7.60
CA LEU A 448 65.43 -54.60 -7.26
C LEU A 448 65.28 -53.69 -8.48
N GLU A 449 65.79 -54.07 -9.65
CA GLU A 449 65.60 -53.33 -10.92
C GLU A 449 64.13 -53.25 -11.31
N LYS A 450 63.38 -54.34 -11.16
CA LYS A 450 61.94 -54.36 -11.39
C LYS A 450 61.19 -53.46 -10.40
N SER A 451 61.53 -53.55 -9.10
CA SER A 451 60.97 -52.68 -8.06
C SER A 451 61.29 -51.20 -8.31
N SER A 452 62.49 -50.89 -8.79
CA SER A 452 62.91 -49.53 -9.17
C SER A 452 62.06 -48.99 -10.31
N LYS A 453 61.87 -49.78 -11.38
CA LYS A 453 61.01 -49.41 -12.53
C LYS A 453 59.56 -49.18 -12.14
N ASP A 454 59.01 -50.03 -11.27
CA ASP A 454 57.63 -49.89 -10.80
C ASP A 454 57.47 -48.65 -9.92
N LYS A 455 58.47 -48.33 -9.08
CA LYS A 455 58.52 -47.07 -8.33
C LYS A 455 58.69 -45.85 -9.22
N GLU A 456 59.48 -45.92 -10.29
CA GLU A 456 59.59 -44.85 -11.30
C GLU A 456 58.26 -44.56 -11.97
N LYS A 457 57.51 -45.59 -12.38
CA LYS A 457 56.15 -45.42 -12.92
C LYS A 457 55.22 -44.78 -11.90
N LEU A 458 55.31 -45.17 -10.64
CA LEU A 458 54.52 -44.59 -9.55
C LEU A 458 54.88 -43.11 -9.35
N ILE A 459 56.16 -42.75 -9.37
CA ILE A 459 56.64 -41.37 -9.30
C ILE A 459 56.08 -40.55 -10.48
N THR A 460 56.12 -41.07 -11.71
CA THR A 460 55.56 -40.39 -12.88
C THR A 460 54.06 -40.16 -12.73
N SER A 461 53.30 -41.14 -12.21
CA SER A 461 51.86 -41.00 -11.95
C SER A 461 51.53 -39.98 -10.86
N LEU A 462 52.36 -39.92 -9.81
CA LEU A 462 52.21 -38.96 -8.73
C LEU A 462 52.57 -37.55 -9.21
N GLN A 463 53.58 -37.40 -10.09
CA GLN A 463 53.91 -36.12 -10.72
C GLN A 463 52.76 -35.59 -11.59
N THR A 464 52.12 -36.44 -12.39
CA THR A 464 50.93 -36.03 -13.18
C THR A 464 49.76 -35.65 -12.27
N THR A 465 49.59 -36.36 -11.15
CA THR A 465 48.56 -36.03 -10.16
C THR A 465 48.86 -34.69 -9.47
N ILE A 466 50.12 -34.40 -9.16
CA ILE A 466 50.56 -33.12 -8.56
C ILE A 466 50.33 -31.97 -9.54
N GLU A 467 50.65 -32.13 -10.82
CA GLU A 467 50.38 -31.11 -11.86
C GLU A 467 48.88 -30.84 -12.01
N SER A 468 48.04 -31.88 -11.99
CA SER A 468 46.59 -31.74 -11.97
C SER A 468 46.08 -30.99 -10.73
N LEU A 469 46.59 -31.33 -9.55
CA LEU A 469 46.24 -30.66 -8.30
C LEU A 469 46.71 -29.20 -8.27
N GLN A 470 47.88 -28.89 -8.84
CA GLN A 470 48.37 -27.51 -8.98
C GLN A 470 47.51 -26.69 -9.94
N ASN A 471 47.06 -27.27 -11.05
CA ASN A 471 46.10 -26.61 -11.94
C ASN A 471 44.75 -26.37 -11.26
N ASN A 472 44.24 -27.35 -10.51
CA ASN A 472 43.03 -27.17 -9.72
C ASN A 472 43.20 -26.09 -8.64
N LEU A 473 44.35 -26.05 -7.96
CA LEU A 473 44.67 -25.03 -6.97
C LEU A 473 44.75 -23.63 -7.60
N ASN A 474 45.37 -23.48 -8.78
CA ASN A 474 45.40 -22.22 -9.52
C ASN A 474 43.99 -21.77 -9.93
N THR A 475 43.14 -22.70 -10.35
CA THR A 475 41.75 -22.44 -10.72
C THR A 475 40.93 -21.97 -9.51
N LEU A 476 41.04 -22.68 -8.38
CA LEU A 476 40.42 -22.30 -7.11
C LEU A 476 40.96 -20.97 -6.57
N THR A 477 42.26 -20.70 -6.74
CA THR A 477 42.87 -19.41 -6.36
C THR A 477 42.29 -18.26 -7.18
N THR A 478 42.09 -18.48 -8.49
CA THR A 478 41.48 -17.49 -9.38
C THR A 478 40.01 -17.26 -9.04
N GLN A 479 39.26 -18.32 -8.74
CA GLN A 479 37.87 -18.23 -8.27
C GLN A 479 37.77 -17.50 -6.92
N ALA A 480 38.67 -17.78 -5.97
CA ALA A 480 38.72 -17.10 -4.69
C ALA A 480 39.02 -15.59 -4.85
N ALA A 481 39.92 -15.22 -5.78
CA ALA A 481 40.19 -13.83 -6.10
C ALA A 481 38.96 -13.11 -6.70
N LEU A 482 38.24 -13.76 -7.62
CA LEU A 482 36.98 -13.27 -8.20
C LEU A 482 35.88 -13.10 -7.15
N ILE A 483 35.73 -14.07 -6.25
CA ILE A 483 34.78 -13.99 -5.12
C ILE A 483 35.15 -12.83 -4.20
N LYS A 484 36.44 -12.65 -3.90
CA LYS A 484 36.92 -11.54 -3.05
C LYS A 484 36.68 -10.17 -3.69
N GLN A 485 36.82 -10.06 -5.01
CA GLN A 485 36.51 -8.86 -5.77
C GLN A 485 34.99 -8.57 -5.78
N ASN A 486 34.16 -9.60 -5.98
CA ASN A 486 32.70 -9.48 -5.89
C ASN A 486 32.22 -9.13 -4.48
N LEU A 487 32.89 -9.66 -3.44
CA LEU A 487 32.59 -9.30 -2.06
C LEU A 487 32.92 -7.82 -1.81
N ALA A 488 34.06 -7.33 -2.30
CA ALA A 488 34.45 -5.92 -2.19
C ALA A 488 33.50 -4.99 -2.95
N SER A 489 33.05 -5.37 -4.15
CA SER A 489 32.07 -4.58 -4.91
C SER A 489 30.70 -4.56 -4.23
N LYS A 490 30.24 -5.70 -3.68
CA LYS A 490 29.00 -5.75 -2.90
C LYS A 490 29.10 -4.97 -1.59
N GLN A 491 30.27 -4.94 -0.95
CA GLN A 491 30.50 -4.11 0.23
C GLN A 491 30.42 -2.60 -0.11
N GLN A 492 30.98 -2.17 -1.25
CA GLN A 492 30.81 -0.80 -1.74
C GLN A 492 29.36 -0.46 -2.09
N GLU A 493 28.62 -1.41 -2.67
CA GLU A 493 27.19 -1.25 -2.97
C GLU A 493 26.35 -1.12 -1.70
N ILE A 494 26.66 -1.92 -0.67
CA ILE A 494 26.05 -1.81 0.67
C ILE A 494 26.33 -0.45 1.29
N GLU A 495 27.58 0.04 1.25
CA GLU A 495 27.90 1.36 1.79
C GLU A 495 27.22 2.50 1.01
N LYS A 496 27.12 2.39 -0.33
CA LYS A 496 26.29 3.33 -1.11
C LYS A 496 24.83 3.28 -0.70
N LYS A 497 24.25 2.09 -0.56
CA LYS A 497 22.85 1.93 -0.11
C LYS A 497 22.64 2.44 1.32
N LYS A 498 23.64 2.34 2.18
CA LYS A 498 23.60 2.85 3.56
C LYS A 498 23.62 4.37 3.61
N VAL A 499 24.42 5.00 2.75
CA VAL A 499 24.39 6.46 2.55
C VAL A 499 23.02 6.88 2.00
N GLU A 500 22.51 6.19 0.98
CA GLU A 500 21.19 6.48 0.39
C GLU A 500 20.06 6.34 1.41
N LEU A 501 20.12 5.33 2.30
CA LEU A 501 19.17 5.11 3.37
C LEU A 501 19.29 6.17 4.48
N SER A 502 20.51 6.65 4.77
CA SER A 502 20.74 7.80 5.65
C SER A 502 20.12 9.07 5.06
N THR A 503 20.30 9.32 3.76
CA THR A 503 19.73 10.49 3.07
C THR A 503 18.21 10.42 3.06
N LEU A 504 17.63 9.28 2.70
CA LEU A 504 16.19 9.07 2.71
C LEU A 504 15.59 9.20 4.13
N ASN A 505 16.33 8.79 5.16
CA ASN A 505 15.91 8.97 6.54
C ASN A 505 15.97 10.44 6.99
N SER A 506 16.94 11.22 6.50
CA SER A 506 16.97 12.68 6.69
C SER A 506 15.82 13.37 5.95
N GLU A 507 15.52 12.96 4.72
CA GLU A 507 14.36 13.46 3.95
C GLU A 507 13.03 13.10 4.65
N LYS A 508 12.90 11.89 5.18
CA LYS A 508 11.75 11.50 6.00
C LYS A 508 11.60 12.40 7.24
N GLN A 509 12.69 12.68 7.96
CA GLN A 509 12.65 13.57 9.12
C GLN A 509 12.28 15.02 8.74
N GLN A 510 12.72 15.48 7.56
CA GLN A 510 12.34 16.77 7.01
C GLN A 510 10.83 16.81 6.69
N LEU A 511 10.33 15.80 6.00
CA LEU A 511 8.90 15.64 5.70
C LEU A 511 8.05 15.49 6.96
N GLU A 512 8.53 14.82 8.01
CA GLU A 512 7.84 14.73 9.31
C GLU A 512 7.76 16.11 10.01
N LYS A 513 8.80 16.95 9.87
CA LYS A 513 8.76 18.33 10.34
C LYS A 513 7.78 19.17 9.54
N GLU A 514 7.81 19.08 8.21
CA GLU A 514 6.88 19.76 7.32
C GLU A 514 5.43 19.34 7.59
N PHE A 515 5.18 18.04 7.79
CA PHE A 515 3.87 17.52 8.16
C PHE A 515 3.41 18.05 9.53
N LYS A 516 4.31 18.13 10.52
CA LYS A 516 3.98 18.77 11.81
C LYS A 516 3.61 20.24 11.64
N THR A 517 4.38 21.00 10.86
CA THR A 517 4.09 22.41 10.57
C THR A 517 2.74 22.56 9.87
N LEU A 518 2.51 21.78 8.81
CA LEU A 518 1.26 21.80 8.06
C LEU A 518 0.06 21.38 8.93
N ASN A 519 0.25 20.44 9.86
CA ASN A 519 -0.79 20.03 10.81
C ASN A 519 -1.07 21.12 11.86
N SER A 520 -0.05 21.89 12.26
CA SER A 520 -0.22 23.09 13.10
C SER A 520 -0.99 24.18 12.35
N GLU A 521 -0.60 24.47 11.10
CA GLU A 521 -1.31 25.42 10.22
C GLU A 521 -2.76 24.99 9.96
N PHE A 522 -3.00 23.70 9.71
CA PHE A 522 -4.35 23.15 9.56
C PHE A 522 -5.17 23.31 10.84
N SER A 523 -4.57 23.12 12.01
CA SER A 523 -5.25 23.30 13.30
C SER A 523 -5.62 24.77 13.53
N GLU A 524 -4.74 25.69 13.13
CA GLU A 524 -4.94 27.14 13.21
C GLU A 524 -6.02 27.61 12.24
N LEU A 525 -5.97 27.17 10.97
CA LEU A 525 -7.02 27.38 9.97
C LEU A 525 -8.36 26.78 10.40
N ASN A 526 -8.37 25.61 11.05
CA ASN A 526 -9.58 24.99 11.57
C ASN A 526 -10.15 25.75 12.77
N TYR A 527 -9.30 26.33 13.62
CA TYR A 527 -9.72 27.23 14.69
C TYR A 527 -10.31 28.52 14.11
N GLU A 528 -9.67 29.10 13.09
CA GLU A 528 -10.15 30.29 12.41
C GLU A 528 -11.45 30.04 11.64
N SER A 529 -11.58 28.89 10.98
CA SER A 529 -12.83 28.44 10.34
C SER A 529 -13.96 28.26 11.36
N LYS A 530 -13.68 27.74 12.55
CA LYS A 530 -14.68 27.68 13.64
C LYS A 530 -15.07 29.06 14.14
N ASN A 531 -14.10 29.97 14.28
CA ASN A 531 -14.36 31.34 14.69
C ASN A 531 -15.22 32.08 13.64
N LEU A 532 -14.90 31.93 12.36
CA LEU A 532 -15.71 32.45 11.25
C LEU A 532 -17.11 31.83 11.22
N THR A 533 -17.23 30.53 11.50
CA THR A 533 -18.54 29.87 11.64
C THR A 533 -19.35 30.51 12.77
N HIS A 534 -18.73 30.80 13.91
CA HIS A 534 -19.39 31.46 15.02
C HIS A 534 -19.79 32.91 14.69
N GLN A 535 -18.95 33.64 13.96
CA GLN A 535 -19.30 34.97 13.45
C GLN A 535 -20.46 34.91 12.44
N ILE A 536 -20.51 33.88 11.59
CA ILE A 536 -21.65 33.64 10.68
C ILE A 536 -22.92 33.32 11.47
N GLU A 537 -22.84 32.50 12.52
CA GLU A 537 -23.97 32.22 13.42
C GLU A 537 -24.47 33.50 14.10
N GLU A 538 -23.56 34.36 14.56
CA GLU A 538 -23.87 35.64 15.19
C GLU A 538 -24.50 36.62 14.19
N ILE A 539 -23.94 36.74 12.98
CA ILE A 539 -24.52 37.55 11.90
C ILE A 539 -25.89 37.00 11.51
N ASN A 540 -26.07 35.68 11.43
CA ASN A 540 -27.37 35.07 11.16
C ASN A 540 -28.38 35.37 12.26
N ALA A 541 -27.98 35.34 13.54
CA ALA A 541 -28.83 35.76 14.64
C ALA A 541 -29.22 37.25 14.54
N GLN A 542 -28.27 38.12 14.17
CA GLN A 542 -28.54 39.54 13.91
C GLN A 542 -29.47 39.75 12.70
N ILE A 543 -29.32 38.97 11.62
CA ILE A 543 -30.22 38.96 10.48
C ILE A 543 -31.62 38.50 10.90
N LEU A 544 -31.73 37.50 11.78
CA LEU A 544 -33.01 37.02 12.30
C LEU A 544 -33.72 38.10 13.13
N VAL A 545 -32.96 38.82 13.97
CA VAL A 545 -33.47 39.97 14.71
C VAL A 545 -33.88 41.11 13.78
N LYS A 546 -33.08 41.43 12.76
CA LYS A 546 -33.43 42.45 11.75
C LYS A 546 -34.62 42.03 10.88
N SER A 547 -34.77 40.74 10.57
CA SER A 547 -35.90 40.21 9.82
C SER A 547 -37.18 40.33 10.63
N LYS A 548 -37.12 40.03 11.94
CA LYS A 548 -38.23 40.27 12.87
C LYS A 548 -38.57 41.76 13.00
N TYR A 549 -37.55 42.62 13.06
CA TYR A 549 -37.76 44.08 13.02
C TYR A 549 -38.42 44.54 11.71
N ILE A 550 -38.06 43.96 10.57
CA ILE A 550 -38.70 44.23 9.27
C ILE A 550 -40.13 43.73 9.27
N GLU A 551 -40.43 42.51 9.74
CA GLU A 551 -41.80 42.00 9.90
C GLU A 551 -42.63 42.92 10.80
N ASP A 552 -42.09 43.39 11.92
CA ASP A 552 -42.76 44.35 12.81
C ASP A 552 -43.02 45.70 12.11
N LYS A 553 -42.09 46.14 11.25
CA LYS A 553 -42.26 47.35 10.43
C LYS A 553 -43.24 47.15 9.29
N GLU A 554 -43.29 46.00 8.63
CA GLU A 554 -44.31 45.65 7.63
C GLU A 554 -45.69 45.53 8.27
N ALA A 555 -45.80 44.96 9.47
CA ALA A 555 -47.04 44.94 10.24
C ALA A 555 -47.47 46.36 10.63
N SER A 556 -46.52 47.23 11.01
CA SER A 556 -46.79 48.65 11.26
C SER A 556 -47.18 49.39 9.99
N LEU A 557 -46.59 49.07 8.85
CA LEU A 557 -46.92 49.63 7.54
C LEU A 557 -48.34 49.23 7.12
N LYS A 558 -48.70 47.94 7.26
CA LYS A 558 -50.07 47.44 7.04
C LYS A 558 -51.09 48.11 7.95
N ARG A 559 -50.74 48.38 9.22
CA ARG A 559 -51.59 49.17 10.12
C ARG A 559 -51.73 50.61 9.63
N LEU A 560 -50.64 51.23 9.19
CA LEU A 560 -50.68 52.58 8.63
C LEU A 560 -51.51 52.63 7.35
N GLU A 561 -51.38 51.64 6.46
CA GLU A 561 -52.18 51.49 5.23
C GLU A 561 -53.66 51.31 5.57
N ALA A 562 -53.99 50.50 6.57
CA ALA A 562 -55.36 50.36 7.07
C ALA A 562 -55.89 51.68 7.64
N THR A 563 -55.08 52.41 8.42
CA THR A 563 -55.43 53.75 8.92
C THR A 563 -55.58 54.75 7.79
N ILE A 564 -54.77 54.69 6.74
CA ILE A 564 -54.90 55.55 5.55
C ILE A 564 -56.19 55.24 4.80
N GLU A 565 -56.56 53.96 4.65
CA GLU A 565 -57.85 53.61 4.04
C GLU A 565 -59.04 53.99 4.92
N GLU A 566 -58.90 53.90 6.24
CA GLU A 566 -59.91 54.42 7.18
C GLU A 566 -60.01 55.95 7.12
N GLN A 567 -58.88 56.65 7.00
CA GLN A 567 -58.83 58.10 6.78
C GLN A 567 -59.40 58.47 5.41
N LYS A 568 -59.17 57.70 4.34
CA LYS A 568 -59.80 57.91 3.03
C LYS A 568 -61.31 57.71 3.10
N ARG A 569 -61.80 56.69 3.80
CA ARG A 569 -63.24 56.52 4.07
C ARG A 569 -63.79 57.70 4.86
N THR A 570 -63.04 58.17 5.86
CA THR A 570 -63.42 59.33 6.66
C THR A 570 -63.45 60.61 5.82
N ILE A 571 -62.47 60.84 4.94
CA ILE A 571 -62.44 61.96 3.99
C ILE A 571 -63.59 61.84 2.98
N SER A 572 -63.91 60.63 2.51
CA SER A 572 -65.06 60.40 1.64
C SER A 572 -66.37 60.72 2.36
N ASN A 573 -66.52 60.31 3.62
CA ASN A 573 -67.69 60.63 4.45
C ASN A 573 -67.76 62.13 4.77
N LEU A 574 -66.62 62.77 5.03
CA LEU A 574 -66.53 64.21 5.24
C LEU A 574 -66.85 64.97 3.95
N ASN A 575 -66.46 64.47 2.78
CA ASN A 575 -66.84 65.05 1.49
C ASN A 575 -68.34 64.92 1.20
N GLU A 576 -68.95 63.79 1.54
CA GLU A 576 -70.42 63.66 1.50
C GLU A 576 -71.09 64.57 2.55
N THR A 577 -70.50 64.71 3.73
CA THR A 577 -70.97 65.67 4.75
C THR A 577 -70.83 67.11 4.27
N ILE A 578 -69.76 67.46 3.56
CA ILE A 578 -69.53 68.78 2.98
C ILE A 578 -70.52 69.01 1.83
N LYS A 579 -70.82 68.02 0.98
CA LYS A 579 -71.89 68.14 -0.02
C LYS A 579 -73.24 68.39 0.63
N GLU A 580 -73.56 67.66 1.71
CA GLU A 580 -74.80 67.84 2.45
C GLU A 580 -74.85 69.19 3.18
N LEU A 581 -73.75 69.63 3.80
CA LEU A 581 -73.64 70.97 4.37
C LEU A 581 -73.72 72.06 3.30
N THR A 582 -73.17 71.84 2.10
CA THR A 582 -73.30 72.77 0.96
C THR A 582 -74.75 72.84 0.48
N ARG A 583 -75.46 71.70 0.42
CA ARG A 583 -76.90 71.64 0.14
C ARG A 583 -77.70 72.38 1.20
N GLN A 584 -77.43 72.12 2.48
CA GLN A 584 -78.06 72.83 3.60
C GLN A 584 -77.72 74.32 3.62
N ASN A 585 -76.51 74.71 3.23
CA ASN A 585 -76.12 76.11 3.17
C ASN A 585 -76.78 76.82 1.99
N ASN A 586 -76.97 76.14 0.85
CA ASN A 586 -77.78 76.65 -0.26
C ASN A 586 -79.26 76.74 0.12
N GLU A 587 -79.81 75.77 0.86
CA GLU A 587 -81.16 75.85 1.42
C GLU A 587 -81.29 77.00 2.43
N ARG A 588 -80.28 77.19 3.29
CA ARG A 588 -80.22 78.36 4.19
C ARG A 588 -80.06 79.67 3.44
N GLN A 589 -79.32 79.69 2.35
CA GLN A 589 -79.16 80.86 1.49
C GLN A 589 -80.48 81.21 0.80
N LEU A 590 -81.24 80.22 0.32
CA LEU A 590 -82.60 80.42 -0.19
C LEU A 590 -83.59 80.86 0.91
N ILE A 591 -83.42 80.37 2.15
CA ILE A 591 -84.18 80.85 3.31
C ILE A 591 -83.78 82.28 3.69
N ILE A 592 -82.50 82.64 3.60
CA ILE A 592 -82.02 84.01 3.85
C ILE A 592 -82.57 84.94 2.77
N GLU A 593 -82.52 84.56 1.49
CA GLU A 593 -83.11 85.33 0.39
C GLU A 593 -84.63 85.49 0.58
N ALA A 594 -85.34 84.43 0.97
CA ALA A 594 -86.77 84.52 1.31
C ALA A 594 -87.04 85.39 2.55
N LYS A 595 -86.15 85.36 3.55
CA LYS A 595 -86.24 86.22 4.76
C LYS A 595 -85.83 87.66 4.47
N GLU A 596 -84.93 87.92 3.53
CA GLU A 596 -84.59 89.25 3.02
C GLU A 596 -85.75 89.81 2.21
N GLU A 597 -86.47 88.99 1.44
CA GLU A 597 -87.71 89.38 0.78
C GLU A 597 -88.81 89.70 1.79
N GLU A 598 -88.97 88.90 2.85
CA GLU A 598 -89.90 89.16 3.95
C GLU A 598 -89.49 90.39 4.80
N ILE A 599 -88.19 90.64 4.98
CA ILE A 599 -87.67 91.87 5.62
C ILE A 599 -87.91 93.08 4.72
N ASN A 600 -87.73 92.98 3.40
CA ASN A 600 -88.01 94.08 2.48
C ASN A 600 -89.52 94.38 2.41
N GLU A 601 -90.40 93.38 2.49
CA GLU A 601 -91.84 93.58 2.67
C GLU A 601 -92.15 94.24 4.02
N LEU A 602 -91.53 93.80 5.11
CA LEU A 602 -91.69 94.41 6.43
C LEU A 602 -91.12 95.84 6.49
N GLU A 603 -90.02 96.14 5.81
CA GLU A 603 -89.46 97.49 5.68
C GLU A 603 -90.38 98.39 4.85
N SER A 604 -90.98 97.87 3.77
CA SER A 604 -92.02 98.57 3.01
C SER A 604 -93.29 98.82 3.85
N ASP A 605 -93.69 97.85 4.68
CA ASP A 605 -94.80 98.01 5.62
C ASP A 605 -94.46 98.99 6.74
N ILE A 606 -93.23 99.00 7.24
CA ILE A 606 -92.72 99.98 8.20
C ILE A 606 -92.71 101.37 7.57
N ASP A 607 -92.20 101.56 6.35
CA ASP A 607 -92.21 102.85 5.64
C ASP A 607 -93.65 103.34 5.36
N PHE A 608 -94.56 102.42 5.04
CA PHE A 608 -95.99 102.73 4.91
C PHE A 608 -96.62 103.13 6.25
N LEU A 609 -96.29 102.43 7.33
CA LEU A 609 -96.73 102.75 8.69
C LEU A 609 -96.10 104.05 9.20
N ASP A 610 -94.85 104.34 8.90
CA ASP A 610 -94.16 105.58 9.28
C ASP A 610 -94.72 106.77 8.50
N SER A 611 -95.06 106.58 7.22
CA SER A 611 -95.82 107.54 6.43
C SER A 611 -97.21 107.79 7.01
N LYS A 612 -97.90 106.75 7.49
CA LYS A 612 -99.18 106.88 8.22
C LYS A 612 -99.00 107.57 9.58
N ILE A 613 -97.94 107.27 10.33
CA ILE A 613 -97.66 107.89 11.63
C ILE A 613 -97.30 109.37 11.45
N ILE A 614 -96.53 109.75 10.43
CA ILE A 614 -96.27 111.15 10.08
C ILE A 614 -97.58 111.87 9.73
N THR A 615 -98.46 111.21 8.99
CA THR A 615 -99.78 111.75 8.62
C THR A 615 -100.69 111.91 9.84
N PHE A 616 -100.75 110.92 10.72
CA PHE A 616 -101.52 110.99 11.96
C PHE A 616 -100.93 111.99 12.96
N ARG A 617 -99.60 112.12 13.07
CA ARG A 617 -98.97 113.17 13.88
C ARG A 617 -99.29 114.56 13.36
N ARG A 618 -99.34 114.77 12.04
CA ARG A 618 -99.82 116.04 11.44
C ARG A 618 -101.29 116.29 11.76
N GLN A 619 -102.16 115.29 11.61
CA GLN A 619 -103.60 115.43 11.92
C GLN A 619 -103.85 115.70 13.41
N ILE A 620 -103.18 114.99 14.32
CA ILE A 620 -103.28 115.23 15.76
C ILE A 620 -102.76 116.63 16.13
N LYS A 621 -101.68 117.10 15.50
CA LYS A 621 -101.16 118.46 15.75
C LYS A 621 -102.11 119.55 15.25
N ILE A 622 -102.84 119.30 14.15
CA ILE A 622 -103.88 120.21 13.62
C ILE A 622 -105.10 120.23 14.54
N GLU A 623 -105.62 119.07 14.94
CA GLU A 623 -106.84 119.02 15.77
C GLU A 623 -106.61 119.41 17.23
N THR A 624 -105.42 119.18 17.78
CA THR A 624 -105.05 119.69 19.12
C THR A 624 -104.96 121.22 19.13
N LYS A 625 -104.58 121.85 18.00
CA LYS A 625 -104.54 123.31 17.87
C LYS A 625 -105.94 123.91 17.73
N LYS A 626 -106.82 123.29 16.92
CA LYS A 626 -108.23 123.72 16.79
C LYS A 626 -109.03 123.56 18.09
N SER A 627 -108.83 122.47 18.83
CA SER A 627 -109.52 122.25 20.11
C SER A 627 -109.17 123.31 21.16
N LYS A 628 -107.89 123.72 21.26
CA LYS A 628 -107.45 124.79 22.17
C LYS A 628 -108.00 126.17 21.80
N GLU A 629 -108.16 126.48 20.51
CA GLU A 629 -108.74 127.76 20.05
C GLU A 629 -110.28 127.82 20.24
N LEU A 630 -110.98 126.69 20.12
CA LEU A 630 -112.42 126.61 20.37
C LEU A 630 -112.78 126.70 21.87
N ALA A 631 -111.95 126.13 22.74
CA ALA A 631 -112.16 126.20 24.20
C ALA A 631 -112.07 127.64 24.75
N THR A 632 -111.11 128.45 24.26
CA THR A 632 -110.97 129.86 24.67
C THR A 632 -112.09 130.74 24.12
N LYS A 633 -112.60 130.48 22.91
CA LYS A 633 -113.74 131.23 22.36
C LYS A 633 -115.05 130.97 23.13
N LYS A 634 -115.30 129.72 23.56
CA LYS A 634 -116.51 129.37 24.31
C LYS A 634 -116.58 130.08 25.67
N GLN A 635 -115.47 130.13 26.42
CA GLN A 635 -115.45 130.76 27.75
C GLN A 635 -115.73 132.28 27.73
N LYS A 636 -115.31 132.98 26.66
CA LYS A 636 -115.62 134.41 26.48
C LYS A 636 -117.11 134.67 26.25
N ILE A 637 -117.77 133.84 25.44
CA ILE A 637 -119.19 134.02 25.10
C ILE A 637 -120.07 133.83 26.34
N ASP A 638 -119.80 132.81 27.15
CA ASP A 638 -120.61 132.50 28.34
C ASP A 638 -120.56 133.61 29.41
N SER A 639 -119.44 134.35 29.52
CA SER A 639 -119.28 135.43 30.50
C SER A 639 -120.04 136.71 30.10
N SER A 640 -120.03 137.06 28.81
CA SER A 640 -120.66 138.28 28.33
C SER A 640 -122.20 138.19 28.26
N TYR A 641 -122.75 136.99 28.00
CA TYR A 641 -124.20 136.80 27.99
C TYR A 641 -124.85 137.08 29.36
N SER A 642 -124.21 136.66 30.45
CA SER A 642 -124.68 136.91 31.82
C SER A 642 -124.72 138.41 32.19
N GLY A 643 -123.77 139.20 31.69
CA GLY A 643 -123.72 140.65 31.93
C GLY A 643 -124.87 141.44 31.28
N ILE A 644 -125.24 141.07 30.05
CA ILE A 644 -126.33 141.72 29.31
C ILE A 644 -127.68 141.48 30.01
N GLU A 645 -127.90 140.29 30.58
CA GLU A 645 -129.16 139.92 31.24
C GLU A 645 -129.44 140.79 32.49
N ILE A 646 -128.40 141.14 33.25
CA ILE A 646 -128.50 142.01 34.43
C ILE A 646 -128.89 143.44 34.02
N SER A 647 -128.23 143.99 33.00
CA SER A 647 -128.43 145.36 32.53
C SER A 647 -129.85 145.60 31.99
N ILE A 648 -130.43 144.61 31.30
CA ILE A 648 -131.82 144.68 30.82
C ILE A 648 -132.82 144.77 31.99
N LYS A 649 -132.55 144.08 33.11
CA LYS A 649 -133.42 144.08 34.28
C LYS A 649 -133.46 145.46 34.96
N ASN A 650 -132.33 146.15 35.05
CA ASN A 650 -132.24 147.51 35.59
C ASN A 650 -133.01 148.53 34.72
N LEU A 651 -132.91 148.41 33.41
CA LEU A 651 -133.57 149.31 32.46
C LEU A 651 -135.10 149.29 32.64
N LYS A 652 -135.67 148.10 32.91
CA LYS A 652 -137.10 147.90 33.18
C LYS A 652 -137.59 148.66 34.43
N THR A 653 -136.77 148.71 35.48
CA THR A 653 -137.10 149.40 36.74
C THR A 653 -137.15 150.92 36.56
N ILE A 654 -136.20 151.50 35.82
CA ILE A 654 -136.11 152.94 35.59
C ILE A 654 -137.32 153.46 34.78
N ILE A 655 -137.75 152.70 33.76
CA ILE A 655 -138.92 153.07 32.95
C ILE A 655 -140.20 153.16 33.81
N ASN A 656 -140.41 152.22 34.72
CA ASN A 656 -141.60 152.22 35.59
C ASN A 656 -141.65 153.44 36.51
N ASN A 657 -140.50 153.84 37.08
CA ASN A 657 -140.41 155.04 37.92
C ASN A 657 -140.70 156.32 37.13
N THR A 658 -140.19 156.43 35.90
CA THR A 658 -140.44 157.57 35.00
C THR A 658 -141.94 157.75 34.72
N LYS A 659 -142.65 156.64 34.45
CA LYS A 659 -144.09 156.65 34.15
C LYS A 659 -144.92 157.18 35.32
N LYS A 660 -144.56 156.81 36.55
CA LYS A 660 -145.25 157.27 37.76
C LYS A 660 -145.08 158.77 37.97
N GLY A 661 -143.85 159.29 37.84
CA GLY A 661 -143.56 160.72 37.98
C GLY A 661 -144.36 161.62 37.03
N PHE A 662 -144.61 161.16 35.80
CA PHE A 662 -145.37 161.94 34.81
C PHE A 662 -146.86 162.11 35.19
N SER A 663 -147.49 161.04 35.69
CA SER A 663 -148.88 161.08 36.16
C SER A 663 -149.04 162.10 37.29
N ASP A 664 -148.08 162.07 38.21
CA ASP A 664 -148.02 162.91 39.39
C ASP A 664 -147.93 164.42 39.07
N LEU A 665 -147.27 164.79 37.97
CA LEU A 665 -147.16 166.19 37.50
C LEU A 665 -148.50 166.72 36.96
N VAL A 666 -149.21 165.88 36.19
CA VAL A 666 -150.49 166.23 35.55
C VAL A 666 -151.55 166.62 36.57
N ASP A 667 -151.61 165.91 37.69
CA ASP A 667 -152.60 166.17 38.75
C ASP A 667 -152.39 167.54 39.41
N GLN A 668 -151.14 167.95 39.65
CA GLN A 668 -150.87 169.27 40.23
C GLN A 668 -151.24 170.42 39.30
N ILE A 669 -151.02 170.26 37.99
CA ILE A 669 -151.41 171.28 36.98
C ILE A 669 -152.92 171.51 36.98
N LYS A 670 -153.73 170.44 37.13
CA LYS A 670 -155.19 170.58 37.22
C LYS A 670 -155.61 171.44 38.39
N VAL A 671 -154.99 171.24 39.56
CA VAL A 671 -155.37 171.93 40.79
C VAL A 671 -155.11 173.44 40.70
N ILE A 672 -153.95 173.87 40.17
CA ILE A 672 -153.62 175.30 40.03
C ILE A 672 -154.60 176.04 39.11
N LYS A 673 -155.09 175.33 38.08
CA LYS A 673 -156.03 175.86 37.09
C LYS A 673 -157.37 176.25 37.73
N ALA A 674 -157.76 175.58 38.81
CA ALA A 674 -159.00 175.87 39.53
C ALA A 674 -158.89 177.16 40.36
N GLU A 675 -157.80 177.36 41.09
CA GLU A 675 -157.61 178.56 41.94
C GLU A 675 -157.48 179.85 41.14
N ILE A 676 -156.82 179.80 39.97
CA ILE A 676 -156.76 180.95 39.05
C ILE A 676 -158.17 181.38 38.64
N LYS A 677 -159.06 180.41 38.41
CA LYS A 677 -160.43 180.68 37.96
C LYS A 677 -161.24 181.42 39.03
N ASP A 678 -161.09 181.08 40.31
CA ASP A 678 -161.77 181.79 41.41
C ASP A 678 -161.23 183.20 41.63
N TYR A 679 -159.91 183.40 41.46
CA TYR A 679 -159.29 184.74 41.46
C TYR A 679 -159.92 185.64 40.40
N GLU A 680 -160.11 185.09 39.19
CA GLU A 680 -160.72 185.77 38.04
C GLU A 680 -162.15 186.27 38.36
N ILE A 681 -162.93 185.48 39.08
CA ILE A 681 -164.32 185.82 39.44
C ILE A 681 -164.37 187.02 40.37
N LYS A 682 -163.47 187.08 41.36
CA LYS A 682 -163.53 188.14 42.38
C LYS A 682 -163.13 189.51 41.84
N ILE A 683 -162.11 189.58 40.98
CA ILE A 683 -161.73 190.82 40.29
C ILE A 683 -162.92 191.40 39.54
N ASN A 684 -163.66 190.56 38.83
CA ASN A 684 -164.76 191.03 37.99
C ASN A 684 -165.89 191.69 38.79
N GLN A 685 -166.13 191.28 40.03
CA GLN A 685 -167.16 191.93 40.87
C GLN A 685 -166.82 193.38 41.25
N TRP A 686 -165.56 193.77 41.14
CA TRP A 686 -165.10 195.08 41.58
C TRP A 686 -165.49 196.23 40.65
N LEU A 687 -165.72 195.95 39.36
CA LEU A 687 -165.89 196.97 38.31
C LEU A 687 -167.29 197.64 38.23
N LYS A 688 -168.17 197.64 39.27
CA LYS A 688 -169.57 198.18 39.19
C LYS A 688 -169.89 199.46 40.04
N TYR A 689 -170.76 200.34 39.50
CA TYR A 689 -171.17 201.72 39.92
C TYR A 689 -172.41 201.72 40.88
N ASN A 690 -172.32 202.26 42.12
CA ASN A 690 -173.38 203.07 42.79
C ASN A 690 -173.16 203.49 44.26
N GLU A 691 -172.15 203.05 45.01
CA GLU A 691 -171.91 203.63 46.35
C GLU A 691 -170.51 204.26 46.43
N SER A 692 -170.44 205.54 46.81
CA SER A 692 -169.18 206.24 47.07
C SER A 692 -168.64 205.90 48.48
N GLY A 693 -167.50 205.17 48.58
CA GLY A 693 -166.42 205.45 49.57
C GLY A 693 -166.02 204.41 50.64
N LYS A 694 -166.91 203.63 51.26
CA LYS A 694 -166.61 203.05 52.60
C LYS A 694 -166.00 201.63 52.68
N LYS A 695 -165.92 200.81 51.63
CA LYS A 695 -165.62 199.35 51.78
C LYS A 695 -164.26 198.81 51.28
N PHE A 696 -163.35 199.63 50.79
CA PHE A 696 -162.13 199.17 50.09
C PHE A 696 -161.25 198.13 50.82
N SER A 697 -161.10 198.26 52.14
CA SER A 697 -160.15 197.46 52.93
C SER A 697 -160.42 195.95 52.89
N GLU A 698 -161.68 195.53 52.93
CA GLU A 698 -162.03 194.11 53.03
C GLU A 698 -161.71 193.32 51.76
N TYR A 699 -161.81 193.97 50.60
CA TYR A 699 -161.61 193.29 49.33
C TYR A 699 -160.15 192.98 49.03
N PHE A 700 -159.27 193.91 49.36
CA PHE A 700 -157.84 193.78 49.07
C PHE A 700 -157.22 192.57 49.78
N GLU A 701 -157.62 192.32 51.04
CA GLU A 701 -157.14 191.18 51.81
C GLU A 701 -157.51 189.82 51.20
N GLN A 702 -158.72 189.68 50.65
CA GLN A 702 -159.10 188.42 50.01
C GLN A 702 -158.26 188.09 48.79
N LEU A 703 -157.93 189.09 47.96
CA LEU A 703 -157.12 188.89 46.75
C LEU A 703 -155.70 188.41 47.10
N LYS A 704 -155.11 188.98 48.14
CA LYS A 704 -153.78 188.61 48.63
C LYS A 704 -153.69 187.13 49.06
N LYS A 705 -154.80 186.62 49.60
CA LYS A 705 -154.94 185.22 50.02
C LYS A 705 -154.89 184.25 48.83
N TYR A 706 -155.55 184.60 47.73
CA TYR A 706 -155.54 183.79 46.50
C TYR A 706 -154.14 183.77 45.85
N GLU A 707 -153.47 184.93 45.77
CA GLU A 707 -152.11 185.02 45.23
C GLU A 707 -151.14 184.08 45.95
N THR A 708 -151.19 184.08 47.30
CA THR A 708 -150.35 183.22 48.14
C THR A 708 -150.59 181.73 47.85
N THR A 709 -151.85 181.34 47.67
CA THR A 709 -152.24 179.94 47.44
C THR A 709 -151.77 179.44 46.07
N ILE A 710 -151.93 180.25 45.02
CA ILE A 710 -151.48 179.91 43.66
C ILE A 710 -149.96 179.73 43.61
N ASN A 711 -149.20 180.63 44.25
CA ASN A 711 -147.75 180.55 44.29
C ASN A 711 -147.22 179.27 44.96
N GLN A 712 -147.83 178.85 46.08
CA GLN A 712 -147.45 177.59 46.75
C GLN A 712 -147.61 176.37 45.83
N LYS A 713 -148.67 176.29 45.04
CA LYS A 713 -148.89 175.14 44.14
C LYS A 713 -147.98 175.15 42.92
N LEU A 714 -147.57 176.32 42.46
CA LEU A 714 -146.63 176.45 41.33
C LEU A 714 -145.25 175.90 41.70
N GLN A 715 -144.86 176.04 42.98
CA GLN A 715 -143.64 175.49 43.52
C GLN A 715 -143.63 173.95 43.54
N GLY A 716 -144.78 173.33 43.86
CA GLY A 716 -144.94 171.87 43.84
C GLY A 716 -144.73 171.25 42.45
N ILE A 717 -145.19 171.93 41.39
CA ILE A 717 -145.03 171.47 40.00
C ILE A 717 -143.55 171.48 39.61
N LYS A 718 -142.82 172.50 40.05
CA LYS A 718 -141.38 172.65 39.79
C LYS A 718 -140.57 171.48 40.33
N THR A 719 -140.87 171.01 41.54
CA THR A 719 -140.17 169.89 42.17
C THR A 719 -140.36 168.59 41.39
N LYS A 720 -141.59 168.25 40.97
CA LYS A 720 -141.88 167.03 40.19
C LYS A 720 -141.25 167.05 38.80
N LEU A 721 -141.05 168.23 38.20
CA LEU A 721 -140.38 168.36 36.91
C LEU A 721 -138.89 167.96 36.99
N GLU A 722 -138.25 168.22 38.13
CA GLU A 722 -136.85 167.90 38.37
C GLU A 722 -136.63 166.39 38.55
N ASP A 723 -137.54 165.70 39.23
CA ASP A 723 -137.52 164.22 39.37
C ASP A 723 -137.55 163.51 38.00
N LEU A 724 -138.38 163.98 37.06
CA LEU A 724 -138.45 163.44 35.71
C LEU A 724 -137.16 163.62 34.91
N LYS A 725 -136.44 164.72 35.16
CA LYS A 725 -135.14 165.01 34.54
C LYS A 725 -134.07 164.00 34.98
N ASN A 726 -134.06 163.66 36.27
CA ASN A 726 -133.14 162.68 36.83
C ASN A 726 -133.37 161.27 36.25
N TYR A 727 -134.63 160.85 36.06
CA TYR A 727 -134.93 159.56 35.46
C TYR A 727 -134.44 159.43 34.00
N LYS A 728 -134.47 160.51 33.22
CA LYS A 728 -133.94 160.53 31.86
C LYS A 728 -132.43 160.20 31.83
N VAL A 729 -131.65 160.82 32.71
CA VAL A 729 -130.18 160.63 32.78
C VAL A 729 -129.83 159.17 33.09
N SER A 730 -130.52 158.56 34.06
CA SER A 730 -130.30 157.14 34.40
C SER A 730 -130.65 156.18 33.26
N LEU A 731 -131.65 156.52 32.43
CA LEU A 731 -132.03 155.73 31.27
C LEU A 731 -130.93 155.73 30.20
N GLU A 732 -130.35 156.90 29.90
CA GLU A 732 -129.28 157.05 28.91
C GLU A 732 -128.00 156.30 29.31
N ASN A 733 -127.63 156.30 30.59
CA ASN A 733 -126.45 155.59 31.08
C ASN A 733 -126.58 154.06 30.96
N THR A 734 -127.75 153.51 31.30
CA THR A 734 -127.99 152.05 31.23
C THR A 734 -127.93 151.53 29.79
N VAL A 735 -128.40 152.32 28.82
CA VAL A 735 -128.35 151.95 27.39
C VAL A 735 -126.90 151.89 26.86
N ARG A 736 -126.04 152.85 27.23
CA ARG A 736 -124.62 152.84 26.80
C ARG A 736 -123.85 151.63 27.32
N GLU A 737 -124.16 151.18 28.53
CA GLU A 737 -123.49 150.03 29.15
C GLU A 737 -123.81 148.72 28.42
N ILE A 738 -125.06 148.54 28.00
CA ILE A 738 -125.49 147.40 27.18
C ILE A 738 -124.76 147.41 25.82
N ASP A 739 -124.66 148.57 25.17
CA ASP A 739 -124.07 148.70 23.83
C ASP A 739 -122.56 148.37 23.83
N LYS A 740 -121.85 148.78 24.89
CA LYS A 740 -120.44 148.43 25.09
C LYS A 740 -120.24 146.91 25.24
N GLN A 741 -121.07 146.25 26.04
CA GLN A 741 -120.97 144.80 26.28
C GLN A 741 -121.28 143.97 25.03
N ILE A 742 -122.18 144.45 24.16
CA ILE A 742 -122.49 143.78 22.88
C ILE A 742 -121.32 143.93 21.90
N THR A 743 -120.67 145.09 21.86
CA THR A 743 -119.53 145.34 20.97
C THR A 743 -118.35 144.42 21.29
N ASP A 744 -118.02 144.25 22.58
CA ASP A 744 -116.93 143.35 23.04
C ASP A 744 -117.20 141.86 22.73
N LEU A 745 -118.45 141.48 22.41
CA LEU A 745 -118.86 140.11 22.10
C LEU A 745 -118.68 139.75 20.61
N ILE A 746 -118.67 140.74 19.73
CA ILE A 746 -118.68 140.56 18.27
C ILE A 746 -117.25 140.65 17.69
N SER A 747 -116.28 141.20 18.43
CA SER A 747 -114.83 141.18 18.12
C SER A 747 -114.10 139.99 18.76
#